data_AF-A0A534LFZ7-F1
#
_entry.id   AF-A0A534LFZ7-F1
#
_cell.length_a   1.000
_cell.length_b   1.000
_cell.length_c   1.000
_cell.angle_alpha   90.00
_cell.angle_beta   90.00
_cell.angle_gamma   90.00
#
_symmetry.space_group_name_H-M   'P 1'
#
loop_
_entity.id
_entity.type
_entity.pdbx_description
1 polymer ?
#
loop_
_entity_poly.entity_id
_entity_poly.type
_entity_poly.pdbx_seq_one_letter_code
_entity_poly.pdbx_strand_id
1 'polypeptide(L)'
;MARCPLCESDVPDGRSACDICGQPFDRGLTARAASDITKRAIAAARKDLAASSRDPADPSFARNLLERAEQTEAAGDLGRALDLARASRRVLEIARRKARVVDALAYADAVLEGAKKAGIETLAFQRNIEQARALAGRSDFVAAERLLRRISIRTLDQRRERVLQGIVEKAQARVQYAKERGGNVEDAEDHLAEARNALALREYHRIRPLASKAIEKADAQRKYARAETILDRAAADVEAARRDGVNIAEARKVLTQARDALRRGVYADIPVLAQRARGSLQEARRYAVAELGLRESAREAARERRKGVDVSGAEAILDDAGKALAAKEYGRVRALAKDAHDAVREASRLQTVRDAFASLQVDAEDLRDLGADAADFEQILVDLTKAVEARDLQAARRLVGRARHAAESARDSHFRAIMEQSLQIILLNASRGLDPALARQLLKDVDDAVSLGKKLDMQALIDKRMADADAETESKLNVRVLQARDDIVALRQGGQNDTVGLEGKLADAAIGIQERRFFHADALLDNVEHDIVATRELMRSSAAEVLGQARGEVARAKADGIQVDAAAQMLRDAETSYSEARYGDTIYAGKACISEVEEFALAAADSKRKSDADATRSKLERTEEIHHRMESVRAEVQDLLAHNVDLAHALETLAAAEQAIDRGSLDEAERFVASAEGIVKGVKVTLNSQAKVALERARKAVDQAIREGVEAPEFAGLLERAQAAVQTSQPGEVVQATGEIDRLLSERRQARHQEAQRRGLEKARSAATKFITVKKLIMDLRKADIDITGAEESLKAAERALEEQNFDDVDAILTDLDAPAKELMDELVAASRNLIGRAERKIHEGRDAGLEVEKAVALLDTAEGAFERGEYADALEHARAAEKEVAEGLRDLKGREAEARRRAQEAARAELATLRKTISDLARADISIVGAESALDRAEAAFEEGRFEDISRELTDTKEMAARLNDGLEAAAKDLVSYVEREVADVRSTGLDPGRAEVVLLNAREAINDGRFVEAIEYKKVIEDILDETRRDKETRVARDSLTELRAKVEAHAKFGADVRTASEILARAEAMIDAGELHEVGGYAKRISEEVDLARRTHLGSVVGSFSPMIEEG
;
A
#
# COMPACT_ATOMS: atom_id res chain seq x y z
N MET A 1 42.34 86.49 -22.92
CA MET A 1 43.21 85.57 -22.15
C MET A 1 44.35 86.36 -21.54
N ALA A 2 44.41 86.42 -20.22
CA ALA A 2 45.59 86.92 -19.55
C ALA A 2 46.72 85.89 -19.67
N ARG A 3 47.96 86.34 -19.95
CA ARG A 3 49.14 85.47 -19.83
C ARG A 3 49.67 85.52 -18.41
N CYS A 4 50.10 84.38 -17.89
CA CYS A 4 50.70 84.32 -16.57
C CYS A 4 51.98 85.18 -16.55
N PRO A 5 52.14 86.15 -15.63
CA PRO A 5 53.30 87.06 -15.62
C PRO A 5 54.63 86.35 -15.29
N LEU A 6 54.59 85.09 -14.86
CA LEU A 6 55.77 84.31 -14.46
C LEU A 6 56.19 83.26 -15.50
N CYS A 7 55.24 82.54 -16.10
CA CYS A 7 55.52 81.45 -17.06
C CYS A 7 55.02 81.72 -18.49
N GLU A 8 54.38 82.88 -18.73
CA GLU A 8 53.81 83.33 -20.01
C GLU A 8 52.73 82.44 -20.64
N SER A 9 52.36 81.32 -20.02
CA SER A 9 51.24 80.49 -20.45
C SER A 9 49.91 81.25 -20.42
N ASP A 10 49.05 80.96 -21.39
CA ASP A 10 47.69 81.52 -21.46
C ASP A 10 46.82 80.97 -20.31
N VAL A 11 46.03 81.84 -19.68
CA VAL A 11 45.20 81.52 -18.52
C VAL A 11 43.70 81.72 -18.86
N PRO A 12 42.83 80.74 -18.55
CA PRO A 12 41.37 80.92 -18.61
C PRO A 12 40.87 81.87 -17.52
N ASP A 13 39.88 82.70 -17.84
CA ASP A 13 39.32 83.68 -16.90
C ASP A 13 38.61 83.00 -15.70
N GLY A 14 38.69 83.62 -14.52
CA GLY A 14 38.02 83.14 -13.29
C GLY A 14 38.81 82.16 -12.40
N ARG A 15 40.12 81.99 -12.62
CA ARG A 15 41.01 81.17 -11.77
C ARG A 15 41.77 82.01 -10.73
N SER A 16 42.08 81.43 -9.57
CA SER A 16 42.90 82.06 -8.51
C SER A 16 44.41 81.86 -8.66
N ALA A 17 44.84 80.87 -9.45
CA ALA A 17 46.24 80.60 -9.76
C ALA A 17 46.41 80.01 -11.17
N CYS A 18 47.61 80.14 -11.73
CA CYS A 18 47.96 79.58 -13.03
C CYS A 18 48.03 78.04 -12.96
N ASP A 19 47.22 77.36 -13.79
CA ASP A 19 47.12 75.89 -13.86
C ASP A 19 48.46 75.19 -14.18
N ILE A 20 49.39 75.90 -14.82
CA ILE A 20 50.68 75.35 -15.28
C ILE A 20 51.82 75.61 -14.28
N CYS A 21 51.97 76.83 -13.76
CA CYS A 21 53.10 77.19 -12.87
C CYS A 21 52.73 77.36 -11.38
N GLY A 22 51.44 77.21 -11.04
CA GLY A 22 50.92 77.36 -9.68
C GLY A 22 51.14 78.74 -9.06
N GLN A 23 51.36 79.79 -9.86
CA GLN A 23 51.48 81.17 -9.37
C GLN A 23 50.08 81.71 -9.08
N PRO A 24 49.77 82.12 -7.82
CA PRO A 24 48.52 82.78 -7.50
C PRO A 24 48.47 84.20 -8.09
N PHE A 25 47.33 84.59 -8.66
CA PHE A 25 47.18 85.90 -9.32
C PHE A 25 47.07 87.06 -8.32
N ASP A 26 46.59 86.78 -7.11
CA ASP A 26 46.52 87.73 -6.00
C ASP A 26 47.90 88.13 -5.44
N ARG A 27 48.98 87.52 -5.94
CA ARG A 27 50.36 87.74 -5.47
C ARG A 27 51.25 88.24 -6.60
N GLY A 28 51.59 89.52 -6.53
CA GLY A 28 52.59 90.15 -7.41
C GLY A 28 53.96 89.47 -7.34
N LEU A 29 54.74 89.66 -8.41
CA LEU A 29 56.11 89.14 -8.53
C LEU A 29 57.05 89.80 -7.50
N THR A 30 58.05 89.06 -7.04
CA THR A 30 59.01 89.53 -6.04
C THR A 30 59.97 90.55 -6.66
N ALA A 31 59.82 91.84 -6.34
CA ALA A 31 60.59 92.92 -6.98
C ALA A 31 62.08 93.00 -6.58
N ARG A 32 62.47 92.47 -5.40
CA ARG A 32 63.86 92.38 -4.93
C ARG A 32 64.04 91.14 -4.06
N ALA A 33 65.17 90.43 -4.22
CA ALA A 33 65.55 89.28 -3.41
C ALA A 33 67.07 89.28 -3.14
N ALA A 34 67.49 88.68 -2.03
CA ALA A 34 68.90 88.52 -1.70
C ALA A 34 69.50 87.30 -2.44
N SER A 35 70.72 87.46 -2.98
CA SER A 35 71.47 86.42 -3.74
C SER A 35 71.40 85.04 -3.09
N ASP A 36 71.67 84.95 -1.79
CA ASP A 36 71.77 83.68 -1.08
C ASP A 36 70.42 82.95 -0.99
N ILE A 37 69.30 83.68 -0.97
CA ILE A 37 67.96 83.11 -0.96
C ILE A 37 67.62 82.55 -2.34
N THR A 38 67.95 83.30 -3.40
CA THR A 38 67.74 82.89 -4.80
C THR A 38 68.57 81.65 -5.14
N LYS A 39 69.87 81.64 -4.79
CA LYS A 39 70.76 80.48 -5.01
C LYS A 39 70.30 79.24 -4.25
N ARG A 40 69.85 79.38 -2.99
CA ARG A 40 69.25 78.27 -2.23
C ARG A 40 67.96 77.74 -2.88
N ALA A 41 67.12 78.60 -3.44
CA ALA A 41 65.89 78.19 -4.12
C ALA A 41 66.17 77.43 -5.43
N ILE A 42 67.13 77.88 -6.24
CA ILE A 42 67.60 77.19 -7.45
C ILE A 42 68.21 75.83 -7.09
N ALA A 43 69.08 75.77 -6.07
CA ALA A 43 69.66 74.51 -5.60
C ALA A 43 68.60 73.50 -5.08
N ALA A 44 67.56 73.98 -4.39
CA ALA A 44 66.44 73.14 -3.97
C ALA A 44 65.60 72.63 -5.17
N ALA A 45 65.37 73.49 -6.18
CA ALA A 45 64.68 73.09 -7.41
C ALA A 45 65.47 72.05 -8.21
N ARG A 46 66.79 72.23 -8.38
CA ARG A 46 67.71 71.21 -8.95
C ARG A 46 67.60 69.87 -8.23
N LYS A 47 67.62 69.87 -6.89
CA LYS A 47 67.52 68.65 -6.06
C LYS A 47 66.19 67.92 -6.28
N ASP A 48 65.07 68.63 -6.27
CA ASP A 48 63.74 68.03 -6.45
C ASP A 48 63.57 67.44 -7.86
N LEU A 49 64.10 68.13 -8.88
CA LEU A 49 64.13 67.66 -10.27
C LEU A 49 65.01 66.41 -10.46
N ALA A 50 66.19 66.37 -9.84
CA ALA A 50 67.05 65.18 -9.86
C ALA A 50 66.36 63.97 -9.23
N ALA A 51 65.65 64.17 -8.11
CA ALA A 51 64.83 63.13 -7.49
C ALA A 51 63.65 62.67 -8.37
N SER A 52 63.13 63.55 -9.25
CA SER A 52 62.02 63.23 -10.17
C SER A 52 62.42 62.36 -11.35
N SER A 53 63.71 62.06 -11.56
CA SER A 53 64.19 61.13 -12.60
C SER A 53 63.68 59.69 -12.44
N ARG A 54 63.08 59.36 -11.27
CA ARG A 54 62.50 58.06 -10.94
C ARG A 54 60.97 58.08 -10.81
N ASP A 55 60.33 59.23 -11.02
CA ASP A 55 58.86 59.38 -10.96
C ASP A 55 58.24 59.28 -12.37
N PRO A 56 57.00 58.78 -12.52
CA PRO A 56 56.28 58.76 -13.80
C PRO A 56 55.74 60.14 -14.25
N ALA A 57 56.04 61.22 -13.52
CA ALA A 57 55.58 62.57 -13.83
C ALA A 57 56.55 63.28 -14.79
N ASP A 58 56.05 63.84 -15.89
CA ASP A 58 56.87 64.59 -16.84
C ASP A 58 57.48 65.85 -16.18
N PRO A 59 58.83 65.92 -16.06
CA PRO A 59 59.52 67.06 -15.47
C PRO A 59 59.93 68.12 -16.51
N SER A 60 59.66 67.93 -17.80
CA SER A 60 60.15 68.78 -18.91
C SER A 60 59.91 70.27 -18.66
N PHE A 61 58.67 70.67 -18.37
CA PHE A 61 58.32 72.07 -18.12
C PHE A 61 58.94 72.63 -16.83
N ALA A 62 59.13 71.78 -15.81
CA ALA A 62 59.81 72.18 -14.58
C ALA A 62 61.32 72.40 -14.81
N ARG A 63 61.96 71.63 -15.71
CA ARG A 63 63.35 71.87 -16.16
C ARG A 63 63.47 73.19 -16.90
N ASN A 64 62.61 73.45 -17.88
CA ASN A 64 62.63 74.69 -18.65
C ASN A 64 62.47 75.94 -17.75
N LEU A 65 61.61 75.87 -16.72
CA LEU A 65 61.48 76.97 -15.74
C LEU A 65 62.70 77.13 -14.83
N LEU A 66 63.41 76.05 -14.51
CA LEU A 66 64.65 76.10 -13.75
C LEU A 66 65.78 76.70 -14.60
N GLU A 67 65.93 76.28 -15.86
CA GLU A 67 66.90 76.85 -16.80
C GLU A 67 66.65 78.35 -17.01
N ARG A 68 65.38 78.77 -17.16
CA ARG A 68 64.99 80.19 -17.16
C ARG A 68 65.35 80.90 -15.86
N ALA A 69 65.15 80.27 -14.70
CA ALA A 69 65.52 80.84 -13.40
C ALA A 69 67.05 81.11 -13.32
N GLU A 70 67.85 80.16 -13.77
CA GLU A 70 69.32 80.25 -13.79
C GLU A 70 69.81 81.33 -14.77
N GLN A 71 69.19 81.44 -15.95
CA GLN A 71 69.45 82.53 -16.90
C GLN A 71 69.09 83.90 -16.31
N THR A 72 67.97 84.03 -15.59
CA THR A 72 67.60 85.30 -14.93
C THR A 72 68.47 85.64 -13.73
N GLU A 73 69.04 84.65 -13.04
CA GLU A 73 70.00 84.86 -11.95
C GLU A 73 71.33 85.39 -12.49
N ALA A 74 71.83 84.81 -13.59
CA ALA A 74 73.00 85.30 -14.31
C ALA A 74 72.80 86.72 -14.89
N ALA A 75 71.56 87.09 -15.26
CA ALA A 75 71.20 88.43 -15.71
C ALA A 75 70.99 89.45 -14.57
N GLY A 76 71.08 89.04 -13.30
CA GLY A 76 70.98 89.91 -12.13
C GLY A 76 69.56 90.20 -11.62
N ASP A 77 68.50 89.69 -12.27
CA ASP A 77 67.12 89.78 -11.76
C ASP A 77 66.85 88.67 -10.73
N LEU A 78 67.44 88.87 -9.55
CA LEU A 78 67.35 87.93 -8.42
C LEU A 78 65.92 87.70 -7.93
N GLY A 79 65.03 88.67 -8.14
CA GLY A 79 63.61 88.62 -7.75
C GLY A 79 62.83 87.67 -8.65
N ARG A 80 62.92 87.84 -9.97
CA ARG A 80 62.28 86.96 -10.96
C ARG A 80 62.88 85.55 -10.94
N ALA A 81 64.20 85.43 -10.77
CA ALA A 81 64.87 84.14 -10.63
C ALA A 81 64.35 83.32 -9.44
N LEU A 82 64.11 83.96 -8.29
CA LEU A 82 63.56 83.30 -7.10
C LEU A 82 62.15 82.76 -7.34
N ASP A 83 61.29 83.52 -8.02
CA ASP A 83 59.93 83.08 -8.31
C ASP A 83 59.86 82.02 -9.42
N LEU A 84 60.75 82.06 -10.42
CA LEU A 84 60.91 80.99 -11.42
C LEU A 84 61.40 79.68 -10.78
N ALA A 85 62.37 79.74 -9.87
CA ALA A 85 62.83 78.56 -9.12
C ALA A 85 61.72 77.97 -8.23
N ARG A 86 60.91 78.82 -7.58
CA ARG A 86 59.72 78.39 -6.82
C ARG A 86 58.65 77.80 -7.74
N ALA A 87 58.43 78.37 -8.92
CA ALA A 87 57.49 77.87 -9.91
C ALA A 87 57.89 76.47 -10.40
N SER A 88 59.16 76.26 -10.76
CA SER A 88 59.70 74.95 -11.16
C SER A 88 59.34 73.85 -10.13
N ARG A 89 59.53 74.13 -8.82
CA ARG A 89 59.16 73.21 -7.74
C ARG A 89 57.65 72.95 -7.66
N ARG A 90 56.81 73.99 -7.78
CA ARG A 90 55.35 73.85 -7.80
C ARG A 90 54.86 73.04 -8.99
N VAL A 91 55.40 73.27 -10.18
CA VAL A 91 55.08 72.51 -11.41
C VAL A 91 55.36 71.04 -11.20
N LEU A 92 56.55 70.72 -10.67
CA LEU A 92 56.95 69.35 -10.38
C LEU A 92 56.00 68.67 -9.38
N GLU A 93 55.56 69.39 -8.35
CA GLU A 93 54.60 68.88 -7.37
C GLU A 93 53.19 68.68 -7.95
N ILE A 94 52.74 69.60 -8.81
CA ILE A 94 51.48 69.49 -9.56
C ILE A 94 51.54 68.28 -10.50
N ALA A 95 52.64 68.10 -11.25
CA ALA A 95 52.84 66.95 -12.15
C ALA A 95 52.83 65.62 -11.39
N ARG A 96 53.52 65.54 -10.24
CA ARG A 96 53.48 64.37 -9.34
C ARG A 96 52.09 64.07 -8.80
N ARG A 97 51.31 65.08 -8.41
CA ARG A 97 49.92 64.91 -7.95
C ARG A 97 49.00 64.46 -9.10
N LYS A 98 49.16 65.05 -10.29
CA LYS A 98 48.45 64.64 -11.51
C LYS A 98 48.68 63.16 -11.84
N ALA A 99 49.93 62.70 -11.84
CA ALA A 99 50.26 61.29 -12.07
C ALA A 99 49.56 60.37 -11.06
N ARG A 100 49.71 60.64 -9.75
CA ARG A 100 49.03 59.86 -8.70
C ARG A 100 47.51 59.83 -8.81
N VAL A 101 46.88 60.93 -9.23
CA VAL A 101 45.42 60.98 -9.46
C VAL A 101 45.02 60.14 -10.67
N VAL A 102 45.80 60.14 -11.74
CA VAL A 102 45.56 59.29 -12.92
C VAL A 102 45.70 57.81 -12.57
N ASP A 103 46.77 57.41 -11.86
CA ASP A 103 46.98 56.03 -11.42
C ASP A 103 45.85 55.56 -10.48
N ALA A 104 45.44 56.41 -9.55
CA ALA A 104 44.34 56.12 -8.62
C ALA A 104 42.98 56.00 -9.34
N LEU A 105 42.72 56.78 -10.39
CA LEU A 105 41.54 56.66 -11.24
C LEU A 105 41.55 55.34 -12.02
N ALA A 106 42.66 55.00 -12.67
CA ALA A 106 42.81 53.75 -13.43
C ALA A 106 42.62 52.50 -12.54
N TYR A 107 43.16 52.52 -11.32
CA TYR A 107 42.95 51.46 -10.34
C TYR A 107 41.49 51.39 -9.86
N ALA A 108 40.84 52.54 -9.62
CA ALA A 108 39.44 52.59 -9.23
C ALA A 108 38.48 52.09 -10.33
N ASP A 109 38.82 52.32 -11.61
CA ASP A 109 38.08 51.80 -12.77
C ASP A 109 38.21 50.28 -12.90
N ALA A 110 39.41 49.72 -12.69
CA ALA A 110 39.62 48.27 -12.67
C ALA A 110 38.79 47.58 -11.56
N VAL A 111 38.69 48.21 -10.38
CA VAL A 111 37.84 47.72 -9.27
C VAL A 111 36.35 47.87 -9.59
N LEU A 112 35.92 48.96 -10.23
CA LEU A 112 34.54 49.13 -10.70
C LEU A 112 34.12 48.02 -11.64
N GLU A 113 34.93 47.70 -12.65
CA GLU A 113 34.63 46.61 -13.59
C GLU A 113 34.61 45.23 -12.91
N GLY A 114 35.52 45.00 -11.96
CA GLY A 114 35.48 43.81 -11.11
C GLY A 114 34.21 43.70 -10.27
N ALA A 115 33.71 44.83 -9.74
CA ALA A 115 32.49 44.91 -8.92
C ALA A 115 31.21 44.77 -9.75
N LYS A 116 31.15 45.36 -10.96
CA LYS A 116 30.05 45.14 -11.93
C LYS A 116 29.94 43.67 -12.31
N LYS A 117 31.05 43.01 -12.66
CA LYS A 117 31.07 41.57 -12.98
C LYS A 117 30.68 40.68 -11.78
N ALA A 118 30.92 41.16 -10.56
CA ALA A 118 30.43 40.52 -9.33
C ALA A 118 28.94 40.80 -9.02
N GLY A 119 28.27 41.71 -9.74
CA GLY A 119 26.87 42.09 -9.50
C GLY A 119 26.67 42.99 -8.28
N ILE A 120 27.69 43.76 -7.89
CA ILE A 120 27.62 44.69 -6.75
C ILE A 120 27.05 46.02 -7.23
N GLU A 121 26.19 46.64 -6.42
CA GLU A 121 25.64 47.96 -6.71
C GLU A 121 26.76 49.03 -6.69
N THR A 122 27.05 49.61 -7.86
CA THR A 122 28.22 50.50 -8.05
C THR A 122 27.87 51.97 -8.30
N LEU A 123 26.58 52.33 -8.41
CA LEU A 123 26.11 53.68 -8.79
C LEU A 123 26.71 54.81 -7.94
N ALA A 124 26.72 54.66 -6.61
CA ALA A 124 27.31 55.66 -5.71
C ALA A 124 28.83 55.83 -5.91
N PHE A 125 29.53 54.74 -6.27
CA PHE A 125 30.97 54.74 -6.49
C PHE A 125 31.33 55.33 -7.87
N GLN A 126 30.53 55.01 -8.90
CA GLN A 126 30.64 55.60 -10.25
C GLN A 126 30.50 57.12 -10.20
N ARG A 127 29.42 57.64 -9.59
CA ARG A 127 29.20 59.10 -9.41
C ARG A 127 30.37 59.79 -8.72
N ASN A 128 30.98 59.14 -7.75
CA ASN A 128 32.12 59.70 -7.02
C ASN A 128 33.43 59.67 -7.84
N ILE A 129 33.65 58.66 -8.68
CA ILE A 129 34.77 58.63 -9.64
C ILE A 129 34.57 59.67 -10.74
N GLU A 130 33.34 59.87 -11.22
CA GLU A 130 32.99 60.96 -12.15
C GLU A 130 33.25 62.34 -11.54
N GLN A 131 32.91 62.55 -10.26
CA GLN A 131 33.28 63.76 -9.52
C GLN A 131 34.80 63.93 -9.39
N ALA A 132 35.55 62.85 -9.12
CA ALA A 132 37.02 62.90 -9.11
C ALA A 132 37.61 63.27 -10.48
N ARG A 133 37.06 62.71 -11.58
CA ARG A 133 37.43 63.08 -12.96
C ARG A 133 37.10 64.54 -13.26
N ALA A 134 35.94 65.04 -12.82
CA ALA A 134 35.55 66.43 -13.01
C ALA A 134 36.48 67.41 -12.25
N LEU A 135 36.93 67.04 -11.03
CA LEU A 135 37.93 67.81 -10.29
C LEU A 135 39.31 67.77 -10.96
N ALA A 136 39.75 66.60 -11.43
CA ALA A 136 41.01 66.44 -12.16
C ALA A 136 41.02 67.21 -13.50
N GLY A 137 39.90 67.20 -14.24
CA GLY A 137 39.72 67.99 -15.47
C GLY A 137 39.67 69.50 -15.24
N ARG A 138 39.38 69.95 -14.01
CA ARG A 138 39.50 71.34 -13.56
C ARG A 138 40.88 71.68 -13.01
N SER A 139 41.87 70.78 -13.10
CA SER A 139 43.22 70.91 -12.54
C SER A 139 43.29 70.95 -11.00
N ASP A 140 42.19 70.65 -10.27
CA ASP A 140 42.21 70.52 -8.80
C ASP A 140 42.57 69.09 -8.39
N PHE A 141 43.85 68.76 -8.57
CA PHE A 141 44.39 67.46 -8.19
C PHE A 141 44.38 67.23 -6.66
N VAL A 142 44.24 68.28 -5.84
CA VAL A 142 44.23 68.16 -4.37
C VAL A 142 42.87 67.70 -3.88
N ALA A 143 41.79 68.30 -4.40
CA ALA A 143 40.44 67.82 -4.13
C ALA A 143 40.22 66.43 -4.72
N ALA A 144 40.69 66.17 -5.95
CA ALA A 144 40.60 64.85 -6.58
C ALA A 144 41.34 63.76 -5.78
N GLU A 145 42.61 63.99 -5.37
CA GLU A 145 43.37 63.02 -4.56
C GLU A 145 42.72 62.80 -3.19
N ARG A 146 42.19 63.84 -2.55
CA ARG A 146 41.44 63.70 -1.28
C ARG A 146 40.13 62.93 -1.43
N LEU A 147 39.39 63.15 -2.53
CA LEU A 147 38.15 62.44 -2.81
C LEU A 147 38.47 60.95 -3.03
N LEU A 148 39.42 60.63 -3.90
CA LEU A 148 39.86 59.26 -4.19
C LEU A 148 40.45 58.54 -2.98
N ARG A 149 41.15 59.23 -2.06
CA ARG A 149 41.60 58.63 -0.79
C ARG A 149 40.46 58.40 0.22
N ARG A 150 39.47 59.31 0.26
CA ARG A 150 38.28 59.19 1.14
C ARG A 150 37.35 58.07 0.65
N ILE A 151 37.29 57.87 -0.67
CA ILE A 151 36.70 56.71 -1.35
C ILE A 151 37.66 55.53 -1.19
N SER A 152 37.77 54.99 0.03
CA SER A 152 38.70 53.88 0.26
C SER A 152 38.24 52.63 -0.49
N ILE A 153 38.96 52.31 -1.57
CA ILE A 153 38.74 51.16 -2.47
C ILE A 153 38.63 49.83 -1.67
N ARG A 154 39.35 49.74 -0.54
CA ARG A 154 39.21 48.70 0.50
C ARG A 154 37.75 48.36 0.86
N THR A 155 36.86 49.35 0.95
CA THR A 155 35.45 49.11 1.33
C THR A 155 34.65 48.38 0.25
N LEU A 156 35.03 48.53 -1.03
CA LEU A 156 34.40 47.83 -2.14
C LEU A 156 34.96 46.41 -2.29
N ASP A 157 36.28 46.24 -2.14
CA ASP A 157 36.89 44.89 -2.08
C ASP A 157 36.36 44.09 -0.87
N GLN A 158 36.23 44.70 0.31
CA GLN A 158 35.61 44.05 1.50
C GLN A 158 34.12 43.72 1.32
N ARG A 159 33.40 44.43 0.44
CA ARG A 159 32.02 44.06 0.05
C ARG A 159 32.05 42.89 -0.94
N ARG A 160 32.96 42.93 -1.91
CA ARG A 160 33.16 41.88 -2.92
C ARG A 160 33.59 40.55 -2.31
N GLU A 161 34.56 40.57 -1.40
CA GLU A 161 35.06 39.41 -0.68
C GLU A 161 33.95 38.77 0.16
N ARG A 162 33.13 39.57 0.88
CA ARG A 162 31.92 39.08 1.57
C ARG A 162 30.87 38.46 0.65
N VAL A 163 30.58 39.07 -0.51
CA VAL A 163 29.61 38.51 -1.48
C VAL A 163 30.10 37.19 -2.06
N LEU A 164 31.39 37.09 -2.38
CA LEU A 164 31.98 35.85 -2.92
C LEU A 164 32.09 34.76 -1.84
N GLN A 165 32.41 35.14 -0.60
CA GLN A 165 32.41 34.22 0.54
C GLN A 165 31.00 33.66 0.79
N GLY A 166 29.95 34.50 0.77
CA GLY A 166 28.56 34.04 0.88
C GLY A 166 28.10 33.12 -0.27
N ILE A 167 28.76 33.17 -1.44
CA ILE A 167 28.53 32.20 -2.54
C ILE A 167 29.18 30.85 -2.22
N VAL A 168 30.41 30.86 -1.67
CA VAL A 168 31.10 29.62 -1.22
C VAL A 168 30.38 28.98 -0.04
N GLU A 169 29.86 29.76 0.90
CA GLU A 169 29.05 29.28 2.04
C GLU A 169 27.73 28.65 1.56
N LYS A 170 27.06 29.24 0.56
CA LYS A 170 25.89 28.63 -0.09
C LYS A 170 26.22 27.32 -0.81
N ALA A 171 27.35 27.26 -1.51
CA ALA A 171 27.80 26.02 -2.13
C ALA A 171 28.11 24.95 -1.08
N GLN A 172 28.77 25.32 0.02
CA GLN A 172 29.04 24.42 1.15
C GLN A 172 27.75 23.85 1.76
N ALA A 173 26.75 24.70 2.00
CA ALA A 173 25.45 24.25 2.51
C ALA A 173 24.76 23.26 1.56
N ARG A 174 24.86 23.47 0.24
CA ARG A 174 24.32 22.54 -0.77
C ARG A 174 25.06 21.21 -0.83
N VAL A 175 26.40 21.22 -0.78
CA VAL A 175 27.22 20.01 -0.72
C VAL A 175 26.91 19.20 0.54
N GLN A 176 26.85 19.86 1.70
CA GLN A 176 26.52 19.24 2.99
C GLN A 176 25.11 18.61 2.96
N TYR A 177 24.11 19.31 2.42
CA TYR A 177 22.75 18.79 2.30
C TYR A 177 22.64 17.58 1.36
N ALA A 178 23.42 17.55 0.27
CA ALA A 178 23.51 16.38 -0.59
C ALA A 178 24.15 15.16 0.12
N LYS A 179 25.15 15.41 0.97
CA LYS A 179 25.83 14.40 1.80
C LYS A 179 24.89 13.80 2.86
N GLU A 180 24.13 14.65 3.55
CA GLU A 180 23.11 14.24 4.53
C GLU A 180 21.97 13.42 3.90
N ARG A 181 21.67 13.67 2.62
CA ARG A 181 20.73 12.87 1.81
C ARG A 181 21.35 11.62 1.16
N GLY A 182 22.60 11.28 1.49
CA GLY A 182 23.26 10.04 1.09
C GLY A 182 23.88 10.04 -0.33
N GLY A 183 24.01 11.19 -0.98
CA GLY A 183 24.71 11.29 -2.27
C GLY A 183 26.23 11.21 -2.10
N ASN A 184 26.95 10.59 -3.06
CA ASN A 184 28.41 10.72 -3.10
C ASN A 184 28.78 12.15 -3.52
N VAL A 185 29.46 12.88 -2.65
CA VAL A 185 29.79 14.30 -2.83
C VAL A 185 31.29 14.58 -3.02
N GLU A 186 32.18 13.58 -3.09
CA GLU A 186 33.64 13.77 -3.24
C GLU A 186 33.97 14.79 -4.34
N ASP A 187 33.43 14.53 -5.53
CA ASP A 187 33.53 15.32 -6.76
C ASP A 187 33.05 16.79 -6.63
N ALA A 188 32.19 17.07 -5.65
CA ALA A 188 31.64 18.38 -5.33
C ALA A 188 32.38 19.05 -4.14
N GLU A 189 32.89 18.26 -3.20
CA GLU A 189 33.78 18.69 -2.13
C GLU A 189 35.13 19.18 -2.69
N ASP A 190 35.65 18.54 -3.74
CA ASP A 190 36.84 18.97 -4.48
C ASP A 190 36.66 20.37 -5.09
N HIS A 191 35.59 20.58 -5.86
CA HIS A 191 35.31 21.91 -6.45
C HIS A 191 34.99 22.98 -5.39
N LEU A 192 34.45 22.58 -4.24
CA LEU A 192 34.28 23.47 -3.08
C LEU A 192 35.63 23.83 -2.45
N ALA A 193 36.55 22.88 -2.33
CA ALA A 193 37.92 23.11 -1.85
C ALA A 193 38.70 24.02 -2.81
N GLU A 194 38.60 23.81 -4.12
CA GLU A 194 39.14 24.71 -5.15
C GLU A 194 38.54 26.13 -5.02
N ALA A 195 37.23 26.26 -4.80
CA ALA A 195 36.57 27.55 -4.61
C ALA A 195 37.05 28.29 -3.34
N ARG A 196 37.27 27.56 -2.24
CA ARG A 196 37.87 28.11 -1.00
C ARG A 196 39.32 28.54 -1.21
N ASN A 197 40.12 27.73 -1.90
CA ASN A 197 41.50 28.08 -2.25
C ASN A 197 41.57 29.32 -3.14
N ALA A 198 40.67 29.43 -4.14
CA ALA A 198 40.54 30.63 -4.97
C ALA A 198 40.08 31.87 -4.18
N LEU A 199 39.27 31.72 -3.12
CA LEU A 199 38.95 32.81 -2.19
C LEU A 199 40.18 33.25 -1.40
N ALA A 200 40.93 32.31 -0.82
CA ALA A 200 42.14 32.58 -0.04
C ALA A 200 43.26 33.25 -0.87
N LEU A 201 43.46 32.80 -2.11
CA LEU A 201 44.40 33.38 -3.08
C LEU A 201 43.88 34.65 -3.77
N ARG A 202 42.64 35.07 -3.49
CA ARG A 202 41.96 36.23 -4.11
C ARG A 202 41.80 36.13 -5.63
N GLU A 203 41.73 34.91 -6.17
CA GLU A 203 41.39 34.61 -7.55
C GLU A 203 39.89 34.75 -7.82
N TYR A 204 39.33 35.93 -7.53
CA TYR A 204 37.89 36.23 -7.50
C TYR A 204 37.11 35.87 -8.78
N HIS A 205 37.79 35.66 -9.90
CA HIS A 205 37.19 35.26 -11.18
C HIS A 205 36.84 33.76 -11.26
N ARG A 206 37.51 32.89 -10.49
CA ARG A 206 37.29 31.42 -10.51
C ARG A 206 36.26 30.97 -9.49
N ILE A 207 36.03 31.74 -8.43
CA ILE A 207 35.18 31.37 -7.29
C ILE A 207 33.74 31.05 -7.72
N ARG A 208 33.12 31.91 -8.54
CA ARG A 208 31.75 31.67 -9.04
C ARG A 208 31.61 30.38 -9.86
N PRO A 209 32.39 30.14 -10.93
CA PRO A 209 32.26 28.92 -11.71
C PRO A 209 32.68 27.63 -10.97
N LEU A 210 33.56 27.72 -9.97
CA LEU A 210 33.87 26.58 -9.09
C LEU A 210 32.71 26.28 -8.12
N ALA A 211 32.16 27.32 -7.48
CA ALA A 211 31.01 27.19 -6.59
C ALA A 211 29.74 26.71 -7.32
N SER A 212 29.49 27.15 -8.56
CA SER A 212 28.36 26.66 -9.35
C SER A 212 28.53 25.18 -9.73
N LYS A 213 29.72 24.76 -10.16
CA LYS A 213 30.03 23.34 -10.42
C LYS A 213 29.87 22.46 -9.18
N ALA A 214 30.31 22.94 -8.01
CA ALA A 214 30.11 22.23 -6.74
C ALA A 214 28.61 22.03 -6.44
N ILE A 215 27.79 23.08 -6.62
CA ILE A 215 26.33 23.00 -6.45
C ILE A 215 25.70 22.04 -7.48
N GLU A 216 26.06 22.15 -8.75
CA GLU A 216 25.52 21.31 -9.84
C GLU A 216 25.80 19.82 -9.60
N LYS A 217 27.04 19.47 -9.24
CA LYS A 217 27.40 18.09 -8.91
C LYS A 217 26.69 17.59 -7.64
N ALA A 218 26.62 18.41 -6.59
CA ALA A 218 25.91 18.06 -5.36
C ALA A 218 24.41 17.82 -5.60
N ASP A 219 23.72 18.73 -6.31
CA ASP A 219 22.31 18.59 -6.63
C ASP A 219 22.04 17.38 -7.57
N ALA A 220 22.96 17.05 -8.48
CA ALA A 220 22.87 15.84 -9.31
C ALA A 220 22.99 14.56 -8.49
N GLN A 221 23.96 14.48 -7.58
CA GLN A 221 24.16 13.32 -6.70
C GLN A 221 23.03 13.17 -5.66
N ARG A 222 22.49 14.28 -5.16
CA ARG A 222 21.27 14.31 -4.34
C ARG A 222 20.07 13.72 -5.09
N LYS A 223 19.90 14.07 -6.38
CA LYS A 223 18.82 13.54 -7.24
C LYS A 223 19.02 12.05 -7.52
N TYR A 224 20.25 11.61 -7.77
CA TYR A 224 20.59 10.19 -7.93
C TYR A 224 20.22 9.38 -6.68
N ALA A 225 20.69 9.77 -5.49
CA ALA A 225 20.41 9.06 -4.24
C ALA A 225 18.90 9.02 -3.89
N ARG A 226 18.16 10.12 -4.14
CA ARG A 226 16.69 10.14 -4.01
C ARG A 226 16.01 9.18 -4.98
N ALA A 227 16.46 9.12 -6.23
CA ALA A 227 15.89 8.23 -7.23
C ALA A 227 16.21 6.75 -6.96
N GLU A 228 17.43 6.45 -6.52
CA GLU A 228 17.87 5.12 -6.12
C GLU A 228 17.07 4.60 -4.91
N THR A 229 16.93 5.40 -3.85
CA THR A 229 16.11 5.02 -2.67
C THR A 229 14.62 4.82 -2.99
N ILE A 230 14.06 5.54 -3.97
CA ILE A 230 12.69 5.28 -4.48
C ILE A 230 12.63 3.92 -5.19
N LEU A 231 13.63 3.59 -6.01
CA LEU A 231 13.72 2.33 -6.75
C LEU A 231 13.96 1.13 -5.85
N ASP A 232 14.79 1.27 -4.81
CA ASP A 232 15.06 0.19 -3.85
C ASP A 232 13.82 -0.16 -3.03
N ARG A 233 13.04 0.84 -2.61
CA ARG A 233 11.74 0.61 -1.97
C ARG A 233 10.77 -0.12 -2.90
N ALA A 234 10.64 0.33 -4.15
CA ALA A 234 9.77 -0.32 -5.12
C ALA A 234 10.26 -1.73 -5.53
N ALA A 235 11.57 -1.98 -5.52
CA ALA A 235 12.16 -3.30 -5.71
C ALA A 235 11.92 -4.22 -4.50
N ALA A 236 12.00 -3.70 -3.27
CA ALA A 236 11.63 -4.44 -2.07
C ALA A 236 10.15 -4.83 -2.08
N ASP A 237 9.25 -3.95 -2.54
CA ASP A 237 7.82 -4.27 -2.72
C ASP A 237 7.61 -5.39 -3.74
N VAL A 238 8.37 -5.40 -4.85
CA VAL A 238 8.32 -6.46 -5.87
C VAL A 238 8.85 -7.79 -5.32
N GLU A 239 9.99 -7.80 -4.62
CA GLU A 239 10.52 -9.04 -4.04
C GLU A 239 9.67 -9.55 -2.86
N ALA A 240 8.97 -8.69 -2.13
CA ALA A 240 7.96 -9.10 -1.16
C ALA A 240 6.77 -9.78 -1.86
N ALA A 241 6.16 -9.12 -2.86
CA ALA A 241 5.07 -9.69 -3.64
C ALA A 241 5.44 -11.02 -4.33
N ARG A 242 6.72 -11.18 -4.73
CA ARG A 242 7.25 -12.44 -5.26
C ARG A 242 7.26 -13.58 -4.23
N ARG A 243 7.60 -13.29 -2.96
CA ARG A 243 7.51 -14.28 -1.86
C ARG A 243 6.05 -14.65 -1.57
N ASP A 244 5.15 -13.68 -1.70
CA ASP A 244 3.70 -13.86 -1.59
C ASP A 244 3.09 -14.67 -2.76
N GLY A 245 3.89 -15.08 -3.76
CA GLY A 245 3.43 -15.84 -4.93
C GLY A 245 2.68 -15.01 -6.00
N VAL A 246 2.73 -13.68 -5.90
CA VAL A 246 2.02 -12.77 -6.81
C VAL A 246 2.76 -12.67 -8.16
N ASN A 247 2.02 -12.51 -9.26
CA ASN A 247 2.61 -12.28 -10.57
C ASN A 247 3.29 -10.88 -10.64
N ILE A 248 4.62 -10.87 -10.68
CA ILE A 248 5.43 -9.64 -10.72
C ILE A 248 5.87 -9.21 -12.13
N ALA A 249 5.42 -9.87 -13.21
CA ALA A 249 6.00 -9.72 -14.54
C ALA A 249 5.98 -8.27 -15.06
N GLU A 250 4.84 -7.59 -14.95
CA GLU A 250 4.71 -6.18 -15.36
C GLU A 250 5.47 -5.23 -14.45
N ALA A 251 5.32 -5.38 -13.12
CA ALA A 251 6.04 -4.57 -12.14
C ALA A 251 7.56 -4.64 -12.33
N ARG A 252 8.09 -5.84 -12.60
CA ARG A 252 9.51 -6.07 -12.89
C ARG A 252 9.93 -5.41 -14.21
N LYS A 253 9.11 -5.47 -15.26
CA LYS A 253 9.37 -4.78 -16.54
C LYS A 253 9.46 -3.27 -16.35
N VAL A 254 8.54 -2.68 -15.58
CA VAL A 254 8.53 -1.25 -15.28
C VAL A 254 9.72 -0.85 -14.38
N LEU A 255 10.09 -1.67 -13.38
CA LEU A 255 11.31 -1.43 -12.59
C LEU A 255 12.60 -1.49 -13.43
N THR A 256 12.68 -2.37 -14.43
CA THR A 256 13.83 -2.39 -15.35
C THR A 256 13.91 -1.08 -16.14
N GLN A 257 12.78 -0.59 -16.68
CA GLN A 257 12.73 0.72 -17.36
C GLN A 257 13.17 1.86 -16.43
N ALA A 258 12.76 1.82 -15.17
CA ALA A 258 13.09 2.84 -14.18
C ALA A 258 14.58 2.79 -13.75
N ARG A 259 15.18 1.60 -13.67
CA ARG A 259 16.62 1.42 -13.48
C ARG A 259 17.44 1.88 -14.69
N ASP A 260 16.94 1.68 -15.90
CA ASP A 260 17.58 2.21 -17.11
C ASP A 260 17.45 3.75 -17.19
N ALA A 261 16.35 4.33 -16.72
CA ALA A 261 16.21 5.78 -16.55
C ALA A 261 17.22 6.34 -15.52
N LEU A 262 17.43 5.66 -14.39
CA LEU A 262 18.46 6.01 -13.39
C LEU A 262 19.86 6.03 -14.01
N ARG A 263 20.24 4.97 -14.75
CA ARG A 263 21.53 4.88 -15.46
C ARG A 263 21.73 5.98 -16.51
N ARG A 264 20.66 6.49 -17.10
CA ARG A 264 20.68 7.60 -18.07
C ARG A 264 20.63 8.99 -17.41
N GLY A 265 20.53 9.08 -16.08
CA GLY A 265 20.38 10.34 -15.35
C GLY A 265 19.01 11.01 -15.50
N VAL A 266 17.99 10.30 -15.99
CA VAL A 266 16.64 10.85 -16.21
C VAL A 266 15.80 10.66 -14.95
N TYR A 267 16.02 11.52 -13.96
CA TYR A 267 15.43 11.36 -12.62
C TYR A 267 13.91 11.64 -12.54
N ALA A 268 13.36 12.43 -13.47
CA ALA A 268 11.96 12.85 -13.43
C ALA A 268 10.96 11.70 -13.65
N ASP A 269 11.31 10.71 -14.47
CA ASP A 269 10.43 9.59 -14.81
C ASP A 269 10.41 8.51 -13.71
N ILE A 270 11.41 8.50 -12.83
CA ILE A 270 11.64 7.43 -11.86
C ILE A 270 10.52 7.33 -10.81
N PRO A 271 10.03 8.41 -10.19
CA PRO A 271 8.87 8.35 -9.29
C PRO A 271 7.61 7.79 -9.98
N VAL A 272 7.36 8.19 -11.23
CA VAL A 272 6.20 7.76 -12.03
C VAL A 272 6.29 6.28 -12.38
N LEU A 273 7.47 5.81 -12.82
CA LEU A 273 7.70 4.39 -13.10
C LEU A 273 7.65 3.54 -11.82
N ALA A 274 8.20 4.03 -10.70
CA ALA A 274 8.12 3.33 -9.41
C ALA A 274 6.67 3.24 -8.91
N GLN A 275 5.87 4.30 -9.03
CA GLN A 275 4.43 4.24 -8.76
C GLN A 275 3.71 3.27 -9.70
N ARG A 276 4.00 3.30 -11.01
CA ARG A 276 3.38 2.39 -11.98
C ARG A 276 3.69 0.92 -11.68
N ALA A 277 4.93 0.61 -11.28
CA ALA A 277 5.30 -0.72 -10.81
C ALA A 277 4.48 -1.13 -9.58
N ARG A 278 4.35 -0.23 -8.58
CA ARG A 278 3.51 -0.45 -7.38
C ARG A 278 2.02 -0.60 -7.70
N GLY A 279 1.49 0.16 -8.66
CA GLY A 279 0.11 0.03 -9.15
C GLY A 279 -0.15 -1.36 -9.74
N SER A 280 0.74 -1.82 -10.63
CA SER A 280 0.65 -3.17 -11.20
C SER A 280 0.80 -4.27 -10.13
N LEU A 281 1.61 -4.08 -9.09
CA LEU A 281 1.66 -4.98 -7.93
C LEU A 281 0.34 -5.00 -7.14
N GLN A 282 -0.29 -3.84 -6.90
CA GLN A 282 -1.56 -3.78 -6.19
C GLN A 282 -2.67 -4.49 -6.98
N GLU A 283 -2.71 -4.30 -8.30
CA GLU A 283 -3.64 -5.02 -9.18
C GLU A 283 -3.37 -6.53 -9.17
N ALA A 284 -2.11 -6.95 -9.32
CA ALA A 284 -1.74 -8.37 -9.25
C ALA A 284 -2.05 -9.00 -7.88
N ARG A 285 -1.89 -8.26 -6.77
CA ARG A 285 -2.32 -8.68 -5.43
C ARG A 285 -3.84 -8.83 -5.33
N ARG A 286 -4.62 -7.89 -5.89
CA ARG A 286 -6.09 -7.98 -5.93
C ARG A 286 -6.56 -9.19 -6.74
N TYR A 287 -5.94 -9.42 -7.91
CA TYR A 287 -6.17 -10.61 -8.73
C TYR A 287 -5.85 -11.89 -7.95
N ALA A 288 -4.65 -12.01 -7.35
CA ALA A 288 -4.23 -13.21 -6.62
C ALA A 288 -5.16 -13.57 -5.45
N VAL A 289 -5.63 -12.57 -4.67
CA VAL A 289 -6.58 -12.82 -3.57
C VAL A 289 -7.97 -13.21 -4.09
N ALA A 290 -8.42 -12.62 -5.21
CA ALA A 290 -9.70 -12.98 -5.84
C ALA A 290 -9.66 -14.40 -6.45
N GLU A 291 -8.56 -14.75 -7.14
CA GLU A 291 -8.32 -16.09 -7.70
C GLU A 291 -8.18 -17.16 -6.60
N LEU A 292 -7.53 -16.84 -5.48
CA LEU A 292 -7.40 -17.75 -4.34
C LEU A 292 -8.77 -18.09 -3.74
N GLY A 293 -9.57 -17.08 -3.41
CA GLY A 293 -10.92 -17.31 -2.88
C GLY A 293 -11.82 -18.08 -3.84
N LEU A 294 -11.74 -17.79 -5.15
CA LEU A 294 -12.46 -18.55 -6.18
C LEU A 294 -11.99 -20.02 -6.24
N ARG A 295 -10.68 -20.28 -6.17
CA ARG A 295 -10.12 -21.64 -6.12
C ARG A 295 -10.52 -22.40 -4.87
N GLU A 296 -10.65 -21.74 -3.72
CA GLU A 296 -11.07 -22.38 -2.48
C GLU A 296 -12.54 -22.82 -2.56
N SER A 297 -13.45 -21.93 -2.94
CA SER A 297 -14.86 -22.28 -3.16
C SER A 297 -15.03 -23.39 -4.21
N ALA A 298 -14.28 -23.35 -5.32
CA ALA A 298 -14.30 -24.40 -6.34
C ALA A 298 -13.74 -25.75 -5.83
N ARG A 299 -12.71 -25.74 -4.98
CA ARG A 299 -12.19 -26.95 -4.34
C ARG A 299 -13.20 -27.55 -3.36
N GLU A 300 -13.96 -26.73 -2.64
CA GLU A 300 -15.02 -27.19 -1.73
C GLU A 300 -16.21 -27.78 -2.50
N ALA A 301 -16.69 -27.10 -3.54
CA ALA A 301 -17.70 -27.63 -4.47
C ALA A 301 -17.28 -28.99 -5.06
N ALA A 302 -16.02 -29.12 -5.51
CA ALA A 302 -15.48 -30.38 -6.03
C ALA A 302 -15.35 -31.49 -4.96
N ARG A 303 -15.12 -31.13 -3.68
CA ARG A 303 -15.11 -32.10 -2.57
C ARG A 303 -16.52 -32.59 -2.24
N GLU A 304 -17.50 -31.70 -2.17
CA GLU A 304 -18.88 -32.10 -1.89
C GLU A 304 -19.51 -32.87 -3.05
N ARG A 305 -19.21 -32.54 -4.32
CA ARG A 305 -19.61 -33.39 -5.47
C ARG A 305 -19.09 -34.82 -5.33
N ARG A 306 -17.84 -35.01 -4.90
CA ARG A 306 -17.26 -36.36 -4.72
C ARG A 306 -17.97 -37.18 -3.64
N LYS A 307 -18.73 -36.54 -2.74
CA LYS A 307 -19.61 -37.19 -1.76
C LYS A 307 -21.02 -37.46 -2.29
N GLY A 308 -21.33 -37.10 -3.54
CA GLY A 308 -22.66 -37.24 -4.15
C GLY A 308 -23.59 -36.02 -4.01
N VAL A 309 -23.10 -34.89 -3.49
CA VAL A 309 -23.90 -33.66 -3.35
C VAL A 309 -24.10 -32.99 -4.71
N ASP A 310 -25.34 -32.61 -5.04
CA ASP A 310 -25.66 -31.78 -6.21
C ASP A 310 -25.24 -30.32 -5.97
N VAL A 311 -24.08 -29.94 -6.54
CA VAL A 311 -23.50 -28.59 -6.46
C VAL A 311 -23.71 -27.76 -7.74
N SER A 312 -24.60 -28.19 -8.64
CA SER A 312 -24.82 -27.54 -9.96
C SER A 312 -25.10 -26.03 -9.87
N GLY A 313 -25.91 -25.60 -8.89
CA GLY A 313 -26.19 -24.18 -8.65
C GLY A 313 -24.96 -23.38 -8.20
N ALA A 314 -24.05 -23.98 -7.43
CA ALA A 314 -22.82 -23.33 -7.01
C ALA A 314 -21.82 -23.20 -8.17
N GLU A 315 -21.78 -24.17 -9.10
CA GLU A 315 -20.92 -24.11 -10.28
C GLU A 315 -21.29 -22.97 -11.23
N ALA A 316 -22.58 -22.74 -11.48
CA ALA A 316 -23.03 -21.60 -12.28
C ALA A 316 -22.53 -20.27 -11.70
N ILE A 317 -22.52 -20.13 -10.37
CA ILE A 317 -21.99 -18.95 -9.67
C ILE A 317 -20.45 -18.89 -9.78
N LEU A 318 -19.74 -20.02 -9.71
CA LEU A 318 -18.28 -20.09 -9.91
C LEU A 318 -17.87 -19.74 -11.35
N ASP A 319 -18.64 -20.15 -12.35
CA ASP A 319 -18.43 -19.79 -13.76
C ASP A 319 -18.62 -18.28 -13.99
N ASP A 320 -19.66 -17.69 -13.41
CA ASP A 320 -19.87 -16.24 -13.45
C ASP A 320 -18.79 -15.48 -12.66
N ALA A 321 -18.29 -16.03 -11.55
CA ALA A 321 -17.13 -15.49 -10.84
C ALA A 321 -15.85 -15.58 -11.69
N GLY A 322 -15.68 -16.64 -12.49
CA GLY A 322 -14.60 -16.76 -13.47
C GLY A 322 -14.68 -15.70 -14.58
N LYS A 323 -15.88 -15.43 -15.11
CA LYS A 323 -16.12 -14.34 -16.07
C LYS A 323 -15.82 -12.97 -15.43
N ALA A 324 -16.26 -12.74 -14.19
CA ALA A 324 -15.96 -11.51 -13.45
C ALA A 324 -14.46 -11.34 -13.17
N LEU A 325 -13.71 -12.43 -12.94
CA LEU A 325 -12.26 -12.40 -12.75
C LEU A 325 -11.54 -12.03 -14.05
N ALA A 326 -11.98 -12.55 -15.19
CA ALA A 326 -11.49 -12.17 -16.52
C ALA A 326 -11.79 -10.70 -16.84
N ALA A 327 -12.96 -10.18 -16.43
CA ALA A 327 -13.34 -8.78 -16.53
C ALA A 327 -12.67 -7.85 -15.49
N LYS A 328 -11.81 -8.38 -14.62
CA LYS A 328 -11.13 -7.66 -13.51
C LYS A 328 -12.08 -7.05 -12.45
N GLU A 329 -13.32 -7.53 -12.35
CA GLU A 329 -14.32 -7.07 -11.36
C GLU A 329 -14.06 -7.69 -9.97
N TYR A 330 -12.88 -7.48 -9.38
CA TYR A 330 -12.40 -8.20 -8.19
C TYR A 330 -13.35 -8.18 -6.98
N GLY A 331 -14.13 -7.10 -6.80
CA GLY A 331 -15.16 -7.01 -5.76
C GLY A 331 -16.32 -7.98 -5.98
N ARG A 332 -16.77 -8.11 -7.24
CA ARG A 332 -17.83 -9.04 -7.64
C ARG A 332 -17.37 -10.49 -7.57
N VAL A 333 -16.11 -10.79 -7.93
CA VAL A 333 -15.52 -12.13 -7.76
C VAL A 333 -15.59 -12.57 -6.30
N ARG A 334 -15.27 -11.69 -5.34
CA ARG A 334 -15.36 -12.03 -3.91
C ARG A 334 -16.78 -12.28 -3.42
N ALA A 335 -17.76 -11.51 -3.91
CA ALA A 335 -19.17 -11.75 -3.62
C ALA A 335 -19.61 -13.12 -4.16
N LEU A 336 -19.45 -13.35 -5.47
CA LEU A 336 -19.83 -14.60 -6.12
C LEU A 336 -19.10 -15.83 -5.56
N ALA A 337 -17.81 -15.72 -5.20
CA ALA A 337 -17.07 -16.81 -4.57
C ALA A 337 -17.63 -17.16 -3.17
N LYS A 338 -18.14 -16.16 -2.42
CA LYS A 338 -18.84 -16.38 -1.16
C LYS A 338 -20.23 -16.98 -1.40
N ASP A 339 -20.99 -16.45 -2.35
CA ASP A 339 -22.34 -16.93 -2.67
C ASP A 339 -22.29 -18.39 -3.16
N ALA A 340 -21.28 -18.76 -3.95
CA ALA A 340 -21.00 -20.14 -4.33
C ALA A 340 -20.68 -21.04 -3.12
N HIS A 341 -19.88 -20.56 -2.17
CA HIS A 341 -19.54 -21.29 -0.95
C HIS A 341 -20.76 -21.53 -0.05
N ASP A 342 -21.60 -20.50 0.11
CA ASP A 342 -22.85 -20.61 0.86
C ASP A 342 -23.85 -21.54 0.14
N ALA A 343 -23.90 -21.54 -1.19
CA ALA A 343 -24.69 -22.48 -2.00
C ALA A 343 -24.19 -23.95 -1.88
N VAL A 344 -22.86 -24.19 -1.85
CA VAL A 344 -22.30 -25.53 -1.57
C VAL A 344 -22.72 -26.01 -0.18
N ARG A 345 -22.67 -25.13 0.83
CA ARG A 345 -23.13 -25.46 2.19
C ARG A 345 -24.61 -25.77 2.24
N GLU A 346 -25.44 -25.03 1.51
CA GLU A 346 -26.88 -25.29 1.43
C GLU A 346 -27.18 -26.65 0.78
N ALA A 347 -26.53 -26.94 -0.34
CA ALA A 347 -26.64 -28.23 -1.03
C ALA A 347 -26.19 -29.41 -0.15
N SER A 348 -25.04 -29.29 0.53
CA SER A 348 -24.53 -30.31 1.45
C SER A 348 -25.51 -30.54 2.62
N ARG A 349 -26.11 -29.47 3.16
CA ARG A 349 -27.16 -29.57 4.19
C ARG A 349 -28.43 -30.22 3.67
N LEU A 350 -28.87 -29.92 2.44
CA LEU A 350 -30.02 -30.59 1.80
C LEU A 350 -29.75 -32.09 1.64
N GLN A 351 -28.53 -32.47 1.25
CA GLN A 351 -28.17 -33.88 1.13
C GLN A 351 -28.23 -34.59 2.49
N THR A 352 -27.67 -34.01 3.57
CA THR A 352 -27.78 -34.62 4.91
C THR A 352 -29.23 -34.83 5.38
N VAL A 353 -30.17 -34.00 4.91
CA VAL A 353 -31.61 -34.15 5.19
C VAL A 353 -32.23 -35.26 4.34
N ARG A 354 -31.81 -35.41 3.08
CA ARG A 354 -32.23 -36.54 2.21
C ARG A 354 -31.72 -37.87 2.73
N ASP A 355 -30.47 -37.94 3.17
CA ASP A 355 -29.88 -39.16 3.74
C ASP A 355 -30.59 -39.56 5.04
N ALA A 356 -30.91 -38.58 5.90
CA ALA A 356 -31.70 -38.80 7.11
C ALA A 356 -33.18 -39.14 6.81
N PHE A 357 -33.75 -38.64 5.72
CA PHE A 357 -35.08 -39.03 5.27
C PHE A 357 -35.10 -40.47 4.77
N ALA A 358 -34.09 -40.89 4.00
CA ALA A 358 -33.93 -42.27 3.56
C ALA A 358 -33.75 -43.24 4.74
N SER A 359 -32.97 -42.88 5.78
CA SER A 359 -32.88 -43.71 6.99
C SER A 359 -34.23 -43.82 7.72
N LEU A 360 -34.98 -42.72 7.80
CA LEU A 360 -36.31 -42.70 8.41
C LEU A 360 -37.37 -43.48 7.61
N GLN A 361 -37.19 -43.67 6.30
CA GLN A 361 -38.02 -44.58 5.51
C GLN A 361 -37.76 -46.04 5.88
N VAL A 362 -36.50 -46.42 6.16
CA VAL A 362 -36.17 -47.76 6.70
C VAL A 362 -36.72 -47.92 8.13
N ASP A 363 -36.60 -46.91 9.00
CA ASP A 363 -37.23 -46.95 10.33
C ASP A 363 -38.76 -47.17 10.25
N ALA A 364 -39.42 -46.69 9.18
CA ALA A 364 -40.85 -46.92 8.95
C ALA A 364 -41.18 -48.36 8.51
N GLU A 365 -40.29 -48.99 7.74
CA GLU A 365 -40.41 -50.41 7.38
C GLU A 365 -40.19 -51.29 8.62
N ASP A 366 -39.15 -51.02 9.42
CA ASP A 366 -38.90 -51.71 10.70
C ASP A 366 -40.09 -51.61 11.67
N LEU A 367 -40.69 -50.43 11.81
CA LEU A 367 -41.85 -50.21 12.68
C LEU A 367 -43.09 -51.01 12.24
N ARG A 368 -43.30 -51.16 10.93
CA ARG A 368 -44.39 -52.01 10.38
C ARG A 368 -44.12 -53.49 10.61
N ASP A 369 -42.89 -53.96 10.43
CA ASP A 369 -42.51 -55.35 10.65
C ASP A 369 -42.60 -55.75 12.14
N LEU A 370 -42.34 -54.82 13.05
CA LEU A 370 -42.59 -54.99 14.50
C LEU A 370 -44.09 -54.96 14.86
N GLY A 371 -44.94 -54.36 14.03
CA GLY A 371 -46.36 -54.17 14.32
C GLY A 371 -46.64 -53.06 15.35
N ALA A 372 -45.81 -52.02 15.38
CA ALA A 372 -46.04 -50.83 16.19
C ALA A 372 -47.02 -49.86 15.52
N ASP A 373 -47.85 -49.17 16.31
CA ASP A 373 -48.71 -48.10 15.78
C ASP A 373 -47.88 -46.84 15.51
N ALA A 374 -47.79 -46.46 14.24
CA ALA A 374 -46.89 -45.43 13.73
C ALA A 374 -47.59 -44.35 12.88
N ALA A 375 -48.93 -44.21 12.99
CA ALA A 375 -49.71 -43.30 12.12
C ALA A 375 -49.21 -41.84 12.13
N ASP A 376 -48.88 -41.30 13.31
CA ASP A 376 -48.32 -39.94 13.44
C ASP A 376 -46.93 -39.82 12.78
N PHE A 377 -46.11 -40.87 12.85
CA PHE A 377 -44.80 -40.91 12.24
C PHE A 377 -44.90 -40.93 10.70
N GLU A 378 -45.78 -41.77 10.14
CA GLU A 378 -46.02 -41.80 8.69
C GLU A 378 -46.53 -40.46 8.15
N GLN A 379 -47.44 -39.79 8.87
CA GLN A 379 -47.93 -38.46 8.51
C GLN A 379 -46.80 -37.40 8.53
N ILE A 380 -45.88 -37.48 9.48
CA ILE A 380 -44.70 -36.59 9.52
C ILE A 380 -43.75 -36.88 8.33
N LEU A 381 -43.61 -38.13 7.87
CA LEU A 381 -42.83 -38.46 6.68
C LEU A 381 -43.45 -37.90 5.38
N VAL A 382 -44.78 -37.90 5.27
CA VAL A 382 -45.49 -37.26 4.15
C VAL A 382 -45.22 -35.74 4.11
N ASP A 383 -45.25 -35.07 5.26
CA ASP A 383 -44.96 -33.63 5.31
C ASP A 383 -43.47 -33.32 5.12
N LEU A 384 -42.57 -34.20 5.59
CA LEU A 384 -41.13 -34.13 5.31
C LEU A 384 -40.83 -34.28 3.81
N THR A 385 -41.55 -35.17 3.10
CA THR A 385 -41.44 -35.33 1.65
C THR A 385 -41.71 -33.99 0.95
N LYS A 386 -42.85 -33.35 1.24
CA LYS A 386 -43.23 -32.05 0.67
C LYS A 386 -42.20 -30.95 0.99
N ALA A 387 -41.65 -30.93 2.21
CA ALA A 387 -40.64 -29.96 2.60
C ALA A 387 -39.30 -30.15 1.86
N VAL A 388 -38.90 -31.39 1.60
CA VAL A 388 -37.69 -31.72 0.81
C VAL A 388 -37.89 -31.39 -0.67
N GLU A 389 -39.07 -31.64 -1.23
CA GLU A 389 -39.44 -31.24 -2.61
C GLU A 389 -39.45 -29.72 -2.78
N ALA A 390 -40.02 -28.99 -1.82
CA ALA A 390 -40.04 -27.53 -1.79
C ALA A 390 -38.67 -26.89 -1.45
N ARG A 391 -37.64 -27.70 -1.15
CA ARG A 391 -36.30 -27.28 -0.67
C ARG A 391 -36.30 -26.44 0.61
N ASP A 392 -37.34 -26.51 1.45
CA ASP A 392 -37.36 -25.82 2.76
C ASP A 392 -36.50 -26.58 3.78
N LEU A 393 -35.24 -26.16 3.87
CA LEU A 393 -34.25 -26.69 4.81
C LEU A 393 -34.63 -26.53 6.29
N GLN A 394 -35.38 -25.48 6.67
CA GLN A 394 -35.75 -25.27 8.07
C GLN A 394 -36.92 -26.15 8.47
N ALA A 395 -37.96 -26.22 7.64
CA ALA A 395 -39.07 -27.12 7.85
C ALA A 395 -38.58 -28.57 7.84
N ALA A 396 -37.83 -28.99 6.81
CA ALA A 396 -37.38 -30.37 6.68
C ALA A 396 -36.48 -30.82 7.85
N ARG A 397 -35.59 -29.97 8.37
CA ARG A 397 -34.78 -30.30 9.56
C ARG A 397 -35.61 -30.46 10.83
N ARG A 398 -36.60 -29.58 11.06
CA ARG A 398 -37.53 -29.72 12.18
C ARG A 398 -38.35 -31.00 12.06
N LEU A 399 -38.81 -31.31 10.83
CA LEU A 399 -39.57 -32.51 10.53
C LEU A 399 -38.75 -33.78 10.73
N VAL A 400 -37.48 -33.85 10.34
CA VAL A 400 -36.55 -34.97 10.66
C VAL A 400 -36.42 -35.16 12.18
N GLY A 401 -36.28 -34.08 12.95
CA GLY A 401 -36.22 -34.17 14.42
C GLY A 401 -37.51 -34.72 15.03
N ARG A 402 -38.68 -34.21 14.60
CA ARG A 402 -39.98 -34.75 15.03
C ARG A 402 -40.17 -36.21 14.60
N ALA A 403 -39.75 -36.57 13.39
CA ALA A 403 -39.87 -37.91 12.85
C ALA A 403 -39.07 -38.91 13.69
N ARG A 404 -37.82 -38.59 14.05
CA ARG A 404 -37.00 -39.41 14.96
C ARG A 404 -37.68 -39.62 16.32
N HIS A 405 -38.15 -38.55 16.95
CA HIS A 405 -38.84 -38.66 18.24
C HIS A 405 -40.19 -39.39 18.15
N ALA A 406 -40.91 -39.29 17.02
CA ALA A 406 -42.13 -40.05 16.79
C ALA A 406 -41.84 -41.54 16.59
N ALA A 407 -40.78 -41.89 15.85
CA ALA A 407 -40.32 -43.27 15.70
C ALA A 407 -39.82 -43.87 17.02
N GLU A 408 -39.01 -43.12 17.77
CA GLU A 408 -38.59 -43.48 19.14
C GLU A 408 -39.80 -43.70 20.05
N SER A 409 -40.77 -42.77 20.03
CA SER A 409 -41.99 -42.89 20.85
C SER A 409 -42.91 -44.04 20.43
N ALA A 410 -42.93 -44.41 19.15
CA ALA A 410 -43.68 -45.57 18.63
C ALA A 410 -42.98 -46.90 18.98
N ARG A 411 -41.64 -46.94 18.96
CA ARG A 411 -40.87 -48.06 19.53
C ARG A 411 -41.17 -48.18 21.03
N ASP A 412 -41.01 -47.09 21.80
CA ASP A 412 -41.24 -47.03 23.25
C ASP A 412 -42.66 -47.45 23.66
N SER A 413 -43.70 -47.02 22.93
CA SER A 413 -45.08 -47.40 23.23
C SER A 413 -45.32 -48.89 22.99
N HIS A 414 -44.75 -49.44 21.92
CA HIS A 414 -44.80 -50.87 21.61
C HIS A 414 -44.01 -51.71 22.64
N PHE A 415 -42.80 -51.29 23.02
CA PHE A 415 -42.03 -51.89 24.12
C PHE A 415 -42.84 -51.90 25.43
N ARG A 416 -43.46 -50.76 25.80
CA ARG A 416 -44.29 -50.67 27.01
C ARG A 416 -45.51 -51.58 26.94
N ALA A 417 -46.18 -51.68 25.80
CA ALA A 417 -47.33 -52.59 25.63
C ALA A 417 -46.94 -54.06 25.79
N ILE A 418 -45.80 -54.48 25.20
CA ILE A 418 -45.25 -55.83 25.39
C ILE A 418 -44.86 -56.06 26.85
N MET A 419 -44.20 -55.09 27.50
CA MET A 419 -43.80 -55.20 28.90
C MET A 419 -44.99 -55.23 29.85
N GLU A 420 -46.07 -54.49 29.57
CA GLU A 420 -47.31 -54.53 30.35
C GLU A 420 -48.01 -55.89 30.22
N GLN A 421 -48.14 -56.43 29.00
CA GLN A 421 -48.66 -57.79 28.79
C GLN A 421 -47.77 -58.85 29.48
N SER A 422 -46.45 -58.71 29.39
CA SER A 422 -45.49 -59.62 30.03
C SER A 422 -45.57 -59.55 31.55
N LEU A 423 -45.72 -58.34 32.12
CA LEU A 423 -45.98 -58.11 33.54
C LEU A 423 -47.30 -58.76 33.98
N GLN A 424 -48.38 -58.62 33.21
CA GLN A 424 -49.66 -59.28 33.51
C GLN A 424 -49.50 -60.81 33.55
N ILE A 425 -48.77 -61.41 32.61
CA ILE A 425 -48.48 -62.86 32.58
C ILE A 425 -47.61 -63.29 33.77
N ILE A 426 -46.58 -62.52 34.12
CA ILE A 426 -45.72 -62.80 35.29
C ILE A 426 -46.52 -62.67 36.60
N LEU A 427 -47.33 -61.63 36.76
CA LEU A 427 -48.18 -61.43 37.94
C LEU A 427 -49.24 -62.53 38.09
N LEU A 428 -49.79 -63.03 36.98
CA LEU A 428 -50.69 -64.19 36.99
C LEU A 428 -49.99 -65.44 37.57
N ASN A 429 -48.72 -65.66 37.20
CA ASN A 429 -47.90 -66.77 37.69
C ASN A 429 -47.27 -66.52 39.07
N ALA A 430 -47.13 -65.29 39.53
CA ALA A 430 -46.64 -64.98 40.89
C ALA A 430 -47.52 -65.62 41.98
N SER A 431 -48.82 -65.79 41.70
CA SER A 431 -49.76 -66.55 42.54
C SER A 431 -49.37 -68.02 42.78
N ARG A 432 -48.41 -68.57 42.00
CA ARG A 432 -47.88 -69.93 42.10
C ARG A 432 -46.54 -70.02 42.85
N GLY A 433 -46.08 -68.93 43.49
CA GLY A 433 -44.89 -68.93 44.35
C GLY A 433 -43.58 -68.47 43.67
N LEU A 434 -43.67 -67.57 42.69
CA LEU A 434 -42.50 -67.06 41.95
C LEU A 434 -41.79 -65.93 42.73
N ASP A 435 -40.49 -66.08 42.95
CA ASP A 435 -39.66 -65.13 43.73
C ASP A 435 -39.58 -63.74 43.05
N PRO A 436 -39.80 -62.62 43.78
CA PRO A 436 -39.56 -61.25 43.30
C PRO A 436 -38.18 -60.98 42.69
N ALA A 437 -37.13 -61.73 43.04
CA ALA A 437 -35.82 -61.66 42.39
C ALA A 437 -35.84 -62.31 40.99
N LEU A 438 -36.48 -63.47 40.86
CA LEU A 438 -36.61 -64.18 39.59
C LEU A 438 -37.53 -63.42 38.62
N ALA A 439 -38.61 -62.80 39.12
CA ALA A 439 -39.48 -61.94 38.33
C ALA A 439 -38.71 -60.78 37.67
N ARG A 440 -37.74 -60.16 38.38
CA ARG A 440 -36.87 -59.11 37.81
C ARG A 440 -35.91 -59.67 36.76
N GLN A 441 -35.38 -60.87 36.94
CA GLN A 441 -34.53 -61.52 35.94
C GLN A 441 -35.32 -61.91 34.69
N LEU A 442 -36.55 -62.41 34.84
CA LEU A 442 -37.44 -62.70 33.71
C LEU A 442 -37.84 -61.42 32.95
N LEU A 443 -38.15 -60.32 33.66
CA LEU A 443 -38.37 -59.02 33.01
C LEU A 443 -37.13 -58.54 32.26
N LYS A 444 -35.92 -58.83 32.76
CA LYS A 444 -34.67 -58.52 32.06
C LYS A 444 -34.43 -59.43 30.84
N ASP A 445 -34.69 -60.73 30.94
CA ASP A 445 -34.60 -61.65 29.79
C ASP A 445 -35.62 -61.27 28.69
N VAL A 446 -36.80 -60.75 29.08
CA VAL A 446 -37.79 -60.18 28.17
C VAL A 446 -37.25 -58.90 27.53
N ASP A 447 -36.75 -57.95 28.33
CA ASP A 447 -36.14 -56.70 27.86
C ASP A 447 -35.00 -56.96 26.85
N ASP A 448 -34.09 -57.89 27.18
CA ASP A 448 -33.00 -58.34 26.31
C ASP A 448 -33.54 -59.02 25.02
N ALA A 449 -34.62 -59.81 25.08
CA ALA A 449 -35.17 -60.51 23.92
C ALA A 449 -35.97 -59.59 22.97
N VAL A 450 -36.73 -58.61 23.50
CA VAL A 450 -37.40 -57.59 22.67
C VAL A 450 -36.38 -56.61 22.11
N SER A 451 -35.33 -56.24 22.87
CA SER A 451 -34.19 -55.46 22.37
C SER A 451 -33.43 -56.14 21.22
N LEU A 452 -33.50 -57.47 21.15
CA LEU A 452 -32.93 -58.29 20.07
C LEU A 452 -33.94 -58.66 18.96
N GLY A 453 -35.17 -58.13 19.00
CA GLY A 453 -36.21 -58.34 17.99
C GLY A 453 -36.74 -59.77 17.88
N LYS A 454 -36.63 -60.59 18.94
CA LYS A 454 -37.01 -62.01 18.90
C LYS A 454 -38.45 -62.22 19.37
N LYS A 455 -39.18 -63.12 18.69
CA LYS A 455 -40.49 -63.58 19.15
C LYS A 455 -40.35 -64.38 20.45
N LEU A 456 -41.12 -63.98 21.47
CA LEU A 456 -41.02 -64.44 22.85
C LEU A 456 -42.12 -65.47 23.17
N ASP A 457 -41.72 -66.60 23.77
CA ASP A 457 -42.63 -67.54 24.44
C ASP A 457 -42.37 -67.46 25.95
N MET A 458 -43.28 -66.76 26.65
CA MET A 458 -43.15 -66.49 28.08
C MET A 458 -43.24 -67.75 28.94
N GLN A 459 -43.96 -68.78 28.49
CA GLN A 459 -44.25 -69.95 29.33
C GLN A 459 -42.99 -70.81 29.50
N ALA A 460 -42.26 -71.05 28.40
CA ALA A 460 -41.04 -71.87 28.40
C ALA A 460 -39.85 -71.22 29.14
N LEU A 461 -39.78 -69.89 29.19
CA LEU A 461 -38.74 -69.15 29.91
C LEU A 461 -38.93 -69.21 31.44
N ILE A 462 -40.18 -69.12 31.90
CA ILE A 462 -40.54 -69.21 33.32
C ILE A 462 -40.15 -70.58 33.89
N ASP A 463 -40.56 -71.66 33.23
CA ASP A 463 -40.35 -73.03 33.73
C ASP A 463 -38.85 -73.39 33.86
N LYS A 464 -38.02 -72.92 32.93
CA LYS A 464 -36.57 -73.16 32.95
C LYS A 464 -35.88 -72.40 34.09
N ARG A 465 -36.22 -71.11 34.27
CA ARG A 465 -35.58 -70.23 35.26
C ARG A 465 -35.87 -70.64 36.71
N MET A 466 -37.05 -71.21 36.99
CA MET A 466 -37.38 -71.73 38.32
C MET A 466 -36.41 -72.83 38.79
N ALA A 467 -35.97 -73.71 37.88
CA ALA A 467 -35.07 -74.82 38.22
C ALA A 467 -33.62 -74.39 38.49
N ASP A 468 -33.13 -73.36 37.80
CA ASP A 468 -31.75 -72.86 37.96
C ASP A 468 -31.57 -72.06 39.28
N ALA A 469 -32.61 -71.36 39.75
CA ALA A 469 -32.56 -70.50 40.94
C ALA A 469 -32.44 -71.28 42.26
N ASP A 470 -33.16 -72.41 42.38
CA ASP A 470 -33.08 -73.30 43.55
C ASP A 470 -31.65 -73.84 43.77
N ALA A 471 -30.90 -74.08 42.68
CA ALA A 471 -29.52 -74.56 42.76
C ALA A 471 -28.51 -73.46 43.16
N GLU A 472 -28.74 -72.20 42.75
CA GLU A 472 -27.85 -71.09 43.07
C GLU A 472 -27.98 -70.65 44.55
N THR A 473 -29.19 -70.71 45.11
CA THR A 473 -29.45 -70.38 46.52
C THR A 473 -28.78 -71.36 47.49
N GLU A 474 -28.79 -72.67 47.19
CA GLU A 474 -28.08 -73.69 47.97
C GLU A 474 -26.56 -73.44 48.01
N SER A 475 -25.97 -72.99 46.90
CA SER A 475 -24.54 -72.66 46.84
C SER A 475 -24.16 -71.44 47.69
N LYS A 476 -24.94 -70.34 47.61
CA LYS A 476 -24.64 -69.09 48.32
C LYS A 476 -24.69 -69.23 49.84
N LEU A 477 -25.71 -69.93 50.36
CA LEU A 477 -25.87 -70.12 51.81
C LEU A 477 -24.69 -70.90 52.41
N ASN A 478 -24.17 -71.91 51.69
CA ASN A 478 -22.99 -72.66 52.12
C ASN A 478 -21.71 -71.80 52.19
N VAL A 479 -21.57 -70.77 51.33
CA VAL A 479 -20.43 -69.82 51.40
C VAL A 479 -20.55 -68.90 52.61
N ARG A 480 -21.75 -68.38 52.90
CA ARG A 480 -22.01 -67.54 54.09
C ARG A 480 -21.66 -68.24 55.40
N VAL A 481 -22.05 -69.52 55.54
CA VAL A 481 -21.68 -70.37 56.69
C VAL A 481 -20.16 -70.40 56.93
N LEU A 482 -19.36 -70.50 55.86
CA LEU A 482 -17.90 -70.52 55.96
C LEU A 482 -17.32 -69.16 56.36
N GLN A 483 -17.82 -68.06 55.79
CA GLN A 483 -17.32 -66.71 56.08
C GLN A 483 -17.63 -66.26 57.51
N ALA A 484 -18.88 -66.44 57.97
CA ALA A 484 -19.26 -66.09 59.33
C ALA A 484 -18.47 -66.89 60.39
N ARG A 485 -18.04 -68.13 60.07
CA ARG A 485 -17.13 -68.90 60.93
C ARG A 485 -15.78 -68.23 61.11
N ASP A 486 -15.18 -67.73 60.03
CA ASP A 486 -13.83 -67.15 60.05
C ASP A 486 -13.82 -65.74 60.70
N ASP A 487 -14.92 -64.96 60.58
CA ASP A 487 -15.05 -63.68 61.29
C ASP A 487 -15.21 -63.82 62.82
N ILE A 488 -15.91 -64.87 63.30
CA ILE A 488 -15.98 -65.18 64.73
C ILE A 488 -14.57 -65.47 65.30
N VAL A 489 -13.71 -66.13 64.51
CA VAL A 489 -12.30 -66.37 64.88
C VAL A 489 -11.51 -65.06 64.95
N ALA A 490 -11.76 -64.09 64.05
CA ALA A 490 -11.09 -62.79 64.07
C ALA A 490 -11.48 -61.93 65.28
N LEU A 491 -12.76 -61.90 65.68
CA LEU A 491 -13.22 -61.17 66.87
C LEU A 491 -12.54 -61.67 68.15
N ARG A 492 -12.33 -62.99 68.27
CA ARG A 492 -11.62 -63.61 69.41
C ARG A 492 -10.16 -63.19 69.52
N GLN A 493 -9.51 -62.80 68.41
CA GLN A 493 -8.14 -62.26 68.41
C GLN A 493 -8.07 -60.77 68.77
N GLY A 494 -9.17 -60.03 68.65
CA GLY A 494 -9.27 -58.59 68.93
C GLY A 494 -9.52 -58.20 70.39
N GLY A 495 -9.46 -59.16 71.33
CA GLY A 495 -9.58 -58.89 72.77
C GLY A 495 -11.00 -58.98 73.36
N GLN A 496 -11.99 -59.50 72.62
CA GLN A 496 -13.32 -59.83 73.15
C GLN A 496 -13.47 -61.35 73.38
N ASN A 497 -13.95 -61.74 74.57
CA ASN A 497 -13.98 -63.15 75.01
C ASN A 497 -15.34 -63.86 74.82
N ASP A 498 -16.43 -63.15 74.57
CA ASP A 498 -17.80 -63.72 74.54
C ASP A 498 -18.26 -64.12 73.12
N THR A 499 -17.63 -65.15 72.54
CA THR A 499 -17.91 -65.61 71.15
C THR A 499 -18.70 -66.91 71.01
N VAL A 500 -18.89 -67.66 72.12
CA VAL A 500 -19.45 -69.03 72.10
C VAL A 500 -20.92 -69.11 71.62
N GLY A 501 -21.71 -68.07 71.86
CA GLY A 501 -23.13 -68.04 71.46
C GLY A 501 -23.36 -67.94 69.94
N LEU A 502 -22.36 -67.47 69.19
CA LEU A 502 -22.45 -67.32 67.73
C LEU A 502 -22.12 -68.62 66.99
N GLU A 503 -21.15 -69.39 67.50
CA GLU A 503 -20.76 -70.69 66.95
C GLU A 503 -21.92 -71.70 66.96
N GLY A 504 -22.81 -71.64 67.98
CA GLY A 504 -24.00 -72.49 68.06
C GLY A 504 -25.06 -72.19 66.99
N LYS A 505 -25.46 -70.92 66.85
CA LYS A 505 -26.44 -70.48 65.83
C LYS A 505 -26.00 -70.83 64.40
N LEU A 506 -24.69 -70.74 64.13
CA LEU A 506 -24.09 -71.04 62.84
C LEU A 506 -24.25 -72.53 62.44
N ALA A 507 -24.21 -73.44 63.43
CA ALA A 507 -24.38 -74.87 63.19
C ALA A 507 -25.83 -75.23 62.80
N ASP A 508 -26.82 -74.63 63.45
CA ASP A 508 -28.24 -74.84 63.13
C ASP A 508 -28.58 -74.33 61.71
N ALA A 509 -28.00 -73.20 61.31
CA ALA A 509 -28.14 -72.67 59.96
C ALA A 509 -27.64 -73.66 58.88
N ALA A 510 -26.49 -74.29 59.11
CA ALA A 510 -25.91 -75.26 58.17
C ALA A 510 -26.80 -76.50 57.95
N ILE A 511 -27.53 -76.94 58.98
CA ILE A 511 -28.47 -78.06 58.89
C ILE A 511 -29.71 -77.67 58.05
N GLY A 512 -30.23 -76.44 58.24
CA GLY A 512 -31.39 -75.94 57.48
C GLY A 512 -31.18 -75.90 55.96
N ILE A 513 -29.94 -75.71 55.50
CA ILE A 513 -29.57 -75.75 54.08
C ILE A 513 -29.71 -77.17 53.52
N GLN A 514 -29.18 -78.19 54.23
CA GLN A 514 -29.21 -79.58 53.76
C GLN A 514 -30.63 -80.15 53.60
N GLU A 515 -31.58 -79.64 54.39
CA GLU A 515 -32.99 -80.05 54.30
C GLU A 515 -33.83 -79.21 53.31
N ARG A 516 -33.19 -78.38 52.47
CA ARG A 516 -33.83 -77.47 51.50
C ARG A 516 -34.81 -76.47 52.13
N ARG A 517 -34.61 -76.10 53.40
CA ARG A 517 -35.40 -75.08 54.11
C ARG A 517 -34.72 -73.71 54.03
N PHE A 518 -34.36 -73.29 52.81
CA PHE A 518 -33.42 -72.19 52.57
C PHE A 518 -33.76 -70.88 53.32
N PHE A 519 -35.03 -70.48 53.34
CA PHE A 519 -35.49 -69.27 54.05
C PHE A 519 -35.24 -69.31 55.57
N HIS A 520 -35.29 -70.49 56.20
CA HIS A 520 -35.03 -70.63 57.63
C HIS A 520 -33.52 -70.58 57.93
N ALA A 521 -32.69 -71.16 57.07
CA ALA A 521 -31.25 -71.10 57.20
C ALA A 521 -30.68 -69.68 56.99
N ASP A 522 -31.19 -68.95 55.99
CA ASP A 522 -30.76 -67.58 55.68
C ASP A 522 -31.06 -66.63 56.85
N ALA A 523 -32.25 -66.72 57.44
CA ALA A 523 -32.62 -65.96 58.62
C ALA A 523 -31.75 -66.27 59.85
N LEU A 524 -31.21 -67.49 59.98
CA LEU A 524 -30.26 -67.82 61.05
C LEU A 524 -28.86 -67.22 60.78
N LEU A 525 -28.43 -67.15 59.52
CA LEU A 525 -27.16 -66.53 59.12
C LEU A 525 -27.15 -65.02 59.28
N ASP A 526 -28.22 -64.33 58.85
CA ASP A 526 -28.38 -62.88 59.03
C ASP A 526 -28.23 -62.45 60.49
N ASN A 527 -28.80 -63.22 61.42
CA ASN A 527 -28.68 -62.97 62.86
C ASN A 527 -27.23 -63.14 63.36
N VAL A 528 -26.47 -64.12 62.85
CA VAL A 528 -25.06 -64.32 63.22
C VAL A 528 -24.18 -63.20 62.65
N GLU A 529 -24.37 -62.81 61.40
CA GLU A 529 -23.61 -61.75 60.75
C GLU A 529 -23.90 -60.37 61.36
N HIS A 530 -25.15 -60.08 61.75
CA HIS A 530 -25.50 -58.82 62.42
C HIS A 530 -24.80 -58.67 63.79
N ASP A 531 -24.80 -59.74 64.61
CA ASP A 531 -24.11 -59.75 65.91
C ASP A 531 -22.59 -59.50 65.75
N ILE A 532 -21.97 -59.97 64.65
CA ILE A 532 -20.55 -59.77 64.31
C ILE A 532 -20.26 -58.32 63.87
N VAL A 533 -21.16 -57.68 63.11
CA VAL A 533 -20.94 -56.30 62.62
C VAL A 533 -21.17 -55.28 63.74
N ALA A 534 -22.19 -55.47 64.57
CA ALA A 534 -22.52 -54.56 65.67
C ALA A 534 -21.36 -54.40 66.67
N THR A 535 -20.60 -55.47 66.92
CA THR A 535 -19.43 -55.46 67.81
C THR A 535 -18.21 -54.74 67.21
N ARG A 536 -18.04 -54.71 65.88
CA ARG A 536 -16.96 -53.95 65.21
C ARG A 536 -17.21 -52.43 65.17
N GLU A 537 -18.41 -51.98 64.84
CA GLU A 537 -18.68 -50.54 64.60
C GLU A 537 -18.65 -49.69 65.89
N LEU A 538 -19.01 -50.30 67.03
CA LEU A 538 -18.87 -49.69 68.35
C LEU A 538 -17.43 -49.25 68.67
N MET A 539 -16.41 -49.96 68.17
CA MET A 539 -15.01 -49.57 68.40
C MET A 539 -14.52 -48.46 67.46
N ARG A 540 -15.10 -48.35 66.24
CA ARG A 540 -14.68 -47.34 65.24
C ARG A 540 -15.14 -45.93 65.61
N SER A 541 -16.41 -45.79 66.00
CA SER A 541 -17.04 -44.50 66.29
C SER A 541 -16.32 -43.72 67.39
N SER A 542 -16.00 -44.39 68.50
CA SER A 542 -15.28 -43.80 69.64
C SER A 542 -13.90 -43.23 69.28
N ALA A 543 -13.21 -43.82 68.30
CA ALA A 543 -11.89 -43.37 67.86
C ALA A 543 -11.91 -42.12 66.97
N ALA A 544 -13.00 -41.88 66.24
CA ALA A 544 -13.13 -40.71 65.36
C ALA A 544 -13.35 -39.40 66.13
N GLU A 545 -14.15 -39.45 67.20
CA GLU A 545 -14.60 -38.26 67.94
C GLU A 545 -13.46 -37.51 68.63
N VAL A 546 -12.54 -38.27 69.26
CA VAL A 546 -11.39 -37.72 69.99
C VAL A 546 -10.40 -36.99 69.07
N LEU A 547 -10.22 -37.49 67.84
CA LEU A 547 -9.36 -36.87 66.83
C LEU A 547 -9.88 -35.50 66.35
N GLY A 548 -11.20 -35.33 66.29
CA GLY A 548 -11.83 -34.07 65.85
C GLY A 548 -11.59 -32.91 66.82
N GLN A 549 -11.65 -33.16 68.13
CA GLN A 549 -11.52 -32.14 69.16
C GLN A 549 -10.11 -31.55 69.23
N ALA A 550 -9.08 -32.40 69.16
CA ALA A 550 -7.68 -31.97 69.25
C ALA A 550 -7.23 -31.04 68.11
N ARG A 551 -7.83 -31.18 66.91
CA ARG A 551 -7.56 -30.28 65.76
C ARG A 551 -8.06 -28.84 65.98
N GLY A 552 -9.06 -28.63 66.84
CA GLY A 552 -9.74 -27.33 66.98
C GLY A 552 -8.96 -26.31 67.80
N GLU A 553 -8.45 -26.68 68.97
CA GLU A 553 -7.89 -25.71 69.92
C GLU A 553 -6.50 -25.20 69.53
N VAL A 554 -5.67 -26.06 68.90
CA VAL A 554 -4.34 -25.67 68.37
C VAL A 554 -4.45 -24.56 67.31
N ALA A 555 -5.58 -24.45 66.62
CA ALA A 555 -5.81 -23.43 65.60
C ALA A 555 -6.10 -22.03 66.20
N ARG A 556 -6.76 -21.93 67.36
CA ARG A 556 -7.11 -20.64 67.99
C ARG A 556 -5.90 -19.96 68.62
N ALA A 557 -5.11 -20.71 69.39
CA ALA A 557 -3.95 -20.19 70.11
C ALA A 557 -2.94 -19.42 69.23
N LYS A 558 -2.77 -19.88 67.98
CA LYS A 558 -1.87 -19.25 66.99
C LYS A 558 -2.38 -17.91 66.43
N ALA A 559 -3.65 -17.56 66.64
CA ALA A 559 -4.22 -16.29 66.16
C ALA A 559 -3.92 -15.11 67.10
N ASP A 560 -3.84 -15.35 68.42
CA ASP A 560 -3.76 -14.30 69.45
C ASP A 560 -2.32 -13.85 69.79
N GLY A 561 -1.33 -14.27 68.99
CA GLY A 561 0.08 -13.85 69.15
C GLY A 561 0.87 -14.59 70.24
N ILE A 562 0.35 -15.73 70.71
CA ILE A 562 0.96 -16.60 71.74
C ILE A 562 1.73 -17.74 71.05
N GLN A 563 2.84 -18.23 71.63
CA GLN A 563 3.66 -19.33 71.06
C GLN A 563 3.14 -20.72 71.50
N VAL A 564 3.07 -21.70 70.58
CA VAL A 564 2.25 -22.92 70.76
C VAL A 564 2.84 -24.21 70.13
N ASP A 565 4.17 -24.36 70.09
CA ASP A 565 4.80 -25.39 69.25
C ASP A 565 4.68 -26.84 69.75
N ALA A 566 4.57 -27.07 71.07
CA ALA A 566 4.52 -28.42 71.65
C ALA A 566 3.23 -29.19 71.30
N ALA A 567 2.06 -28.52 71.41
CA ALA A 567 0.76 -29.11 71.10
C ALA A 567 0.62 -29.63 69.65
N ALA A 568 1.36 -29.09 68.69
CA ALA A 568 1.23 -29.42 67.26
C ALA A 568 1.92 -30.74 66.83
N GLN A 569 2.74 -31.36 67.70
CA GLN A 569 3.40 -32.63 67.41
C GLN A 569 2.47 -33.82 67.71
N MET A 570 1.86 -33.83 68.91
CA MET A 570 1.04 -34.94 69.44
C MET A 570 -0.19 -35.26 68.57
N LEU A 571 -0.71 -34.27 67.85
CA LEU A 571 -1.87 -34.42 66.97
C LEU A 571 -1.61 -35.36 65.78
N ARG A 572 -0.39 -35.42 65.24
CA ARG A 572 -0.08 -36.22 64.03
C ARG A 572 0.05 -37.72 64.30
N ASP A 573 0.53 -38.10 65.48
CA ASP A 573 0.68 -39.51 65.85
C ASP A 573 -0.70 -40.18 66.01
N ALA A 574 -1.68 -39.44 66.56
CA ALA A 574 -3.07 -39.88 66.68
C ALA A 574 -3.74 -40.18 65.32
N GLU A 575 -3.45 -39.37 64.29
CA GLU A 575 -4.06 -39.49 62.96
C GLU A 575 -3.61 -40.76 62.21
N THR A 576 -2.37 -41.20 62.45
CA THR A 576 -1.77 -42.35 61.75
C THR A 576 -2.43 -43.67 62.19
N SER A 577 -2.56 -43.90 63.51
CA SER A 577 -3.16 -45.13 64.06
C SER A 577 -4.62 -45.35 63.65
N TYR A 578 -5.38 -44.27 63.44
CA TYR A 578 -6.78 -44.36 62.97
C TYR A 578 -6.87 -44.89 61.54
N SER A 579 -5.91 -44.51 60.68
CA SER A 579 -5.90 -44.91 59.26
C SER A 579 -5.63 -46.40 59.04
N GLU A 580 -4.98 -47.06 60.00
CA GLU A 580 -4.67 -48.51 59.98
C GLU A 580 -5.77 -49.38 60.63
N ALA A 581 -6.94 -48.79 60.92
CA ALA A 581 -8.06 -49.44 61.63
C ALA A 581 -7.73 -49.97 63.05
N ARG A 582 -6.62 -49.50 63.66
CA ARG A 582 -6.24 -49.80 65.05
C ARG A 582 -6.92 -48.82 66.01
N TYR A 583 -8.25 -48.93 66.09
CA TYR A 583 -9.10 -47.93 66.76
C TYR A 583 -8.80 -47.72 68.26
N GLY A 584 -8.35 -48.76 68.97
CA GLY A 584 -7.95 -48.65 70.39
C GLY A 584 -6.77 -47.70 70.62
N ASP A 585 -5.75 -47.73 69.77
CA ASP A 585 -4.53 -46.92 69.90
C ASP A 585 -4.79 -45.42 69.65
N THR A 586 -5.81 -45.11 68.83
CA THR A 586 -6.15 -43.75 68.41
C THR A 586 -6.68 -42.88 69.55
N ILE A 587 -7.51 -43.46 70.43
CA ILE A 587 -8.28 -42.74 71.46
C ILE A 587 -7.37 -42.09 72.52
N TYR A 588 -6.18 -42.67 72.75
CA TYR A 588 -5.27 -42.23 73.80
C TYR A 588 -4.53 -40.94 73.43
N ALA A 589 -3.99 -40.85 72.22
CA ALA A 589 -3.08 -39.77 71.83
C ALA A 589 -3.79 -38.39 71.69
N GLY A 590 -5.04 -38.35 71.23
CA GLY A 590 -5.73 -37.08 70.96
C GLY A 590 -6.04 -36.23 72.21
N LYS A 591 -6.25 -36.84 73.38
CA LYS A 591 -6.70 -36.10 74.59
C LYS A 591 -5.62 -35.24 75.26
N ALA A 592 -4.33 -35.51 75.02
CA ALA A 592 -3.23 -34.78 75.66
C ALA A 592 -3.01 -33.36 75.09
N CYS A 593 -3.51 -33.10 73.87
CA CYS A 593 -3.19 -31.92 73.07
C CYS A 593 -3.86 -30.60 73.54
N ILE A 594 -4.93 -30.67 74.33
CA ILE A 594 -5.89 -29.56 74.49
C ILE A 594 -5.53 -28.58 75.64
N SER A 595 -4.85 -29.01 76.69
CA SER A 595 -4.80 -28.27 77.97
C SER A 595 -3.73 -27.17 78.11
N GLU A 596 -2.88 -26.93 77.11
CA GLU A 596 -1.69 -26.07 77.25
C GLU A 596 -1.95 -24.56 76.96
N VAL A 597 -3.13 -24.20 76.45
CA VAL A 597 -3.34 -22.94 75.70
C VAL A 597 -3.80 -21.72 76.54
N GLU A 598 -4.30 -21.89 77.76
CA GLU A 598 -5.24 -20.90 78.35
C GLU A 598 -4.67 -19.81 79.32
N GLU A 599 -3.39 -19.84 79.75
CA GLU A 599 -2.95 -19.06 80.95
C GLU A 599 -2.49 -17.59 80.79
N PHE A 600 -2.16 -17.07 79.59
CA PHE A 600 -1.20 -15.93 79.48
C PHE A 600 -1.72 -14.46 79.53
N ALA A 601 -3.00 -14.15 79.77
CA ALA A 601 -3.63 -12.93 79.21
C ALA A 601 -3.88 -11.64 80.07
N LEU A 602 -3.45 -11.48 81.34
CA LEU A 602 -4.23 -10.65 82.33
C LEU A 602 -3.64 -9.39 83.08
N ALA A 603 -2.44 -8.83 82.83
CA ALA A 603 -1.66 -8.16 83.93
C ALA A 603 -1.24 -6.63 83.95
N ALA A 604 -1.68 -5.66 83.11
CA ALA A 604 -0.88 -4.40 82.88
C ALA A 604 -1.50 -2.97 83.13
N ALA A 605 -1.64 -2.46 84.39
CA ALA A 605 -2.45 -1.23 84.72
C ALA A 605 -1.79 0.13 85.20
N ASP A 606 -1.92 0.53 86.49
CA ASP A 606 -2.09 1.95 86.96
C ASP A 606 -0.92 2.65 87.75
N SER A 607 -0.94 4.00 87.86
CA SER A 607 -0.69 4.86 89.09
C SER A 607 -0.21 6.31 88.80
N LYS A 608 -0.86 7.40 89.32
CA LYS A 608 -0.50 8.80 88.89
C LYS A 608 -0.97 10.13 89.62
N ARG A 609 -0.91 10.38 90.96
CA ARG A 609 -1.40 11.69 91.57
C ARG A 609 -0.70 12.20 92.87
N LYS A 610 -0.48 13.55 93.04
CA LYS A 610 -0.37 14.40 94.30
C LYS A 610 0.42 15.76 94.17
N SER A 611 -0.11 16.92 94.64
CA SER A 611 0.62 18.12 95.23
C SER A 611 -0.17 19.47 95.19
N ASP A 612 -0.10 20.36 96.22
CA ASP A 612 -0.44 21.82 96.20
C ASP A 612 -0.23 22.50 97.58
N ALA A 613 0.21 23.77 97.67
CA ALA A 613 0.39 24.49 98.96
C ALA A 613 0.38 26.06 98.94
N ASP A 614 1.54 26.71 99.08
CA ASP A 614 1.71 28.04 99.73
C ASP A 614 1.42 29.31 98.89
N ALA A 615 0.94 30.40 99.53
CA ALA A 615 0.73 31.69 98.82
C ALA A 615 0.69 33.05 99.61
N THR A 616 0.49 33.13 100.93
CA THR A 616 -0.12 34.35 101.53
C THR A 616 0.76 35.57 101.87
N ARG A 617 2.09 35.46 101.97
CA ARG A 617 2.96 36.54 102.50
C ARG A 617 3.14 37.74 101.55
N SER A 618 2.77 37.59 100.28
CA SER A 618 3.04 38.52 99.17
C SER A 618 2.31 39.86 99.21
N LYS A 619 1.28 40.06 100.04
CA LYS A 619 0.19 41.02 99.72
C LYS A 619 0.42 42.51 99.95
N LEU A 620 1.38 42.95 100.77
CA LEU A 620 1.48 44.36 101.22
C LEU A 620 2.40 45.25 100.36
N GLU A 621 3.52 44.70 99.88
CA GLU A 621 4.46 45.42 98.99
C GLU A 621 3.79 45.79 97.65
N ARG A 622 2.78 45.01 97.25
CA ARG A 622 1.96 45.18 96.03
C ARG A 622 1.33 46.57 95.93
N THR A 623 0.85 47.13 97.04
CA THR A 623 -0.03 48.32 97.05
C THR A 623 0.54 49.53 96.33
N GLU A 624 1.81 49.85 96.61
CA GLU A 624 2.45 51.09 96.17
C GLU A 624 2.99 50.95 94.73
N GLU A 625 3.41 49.75 94.35
CA GLU A 625 3.85 49.43 92.98
C GLU A 625 2.71 49.62 91.95
N ILE A 626 1.47 49.29 92.33
CA ILE A 626 0.28 49.41 91.46
C ILE A 626 0.05 50.86 91.01
N HIS A 627 0.08 51.82 91.93
CA HIS A 627 -0.25 53.21 91.64
C HIS A 627 0.71 53.83 90.60
N HIS A 628 2.02 53.64 90.79
CA HIS A 628 3.03 54.19 89.89
C HIS A 628 2.94 53.57 88.47
N ARG A 629 2.50 52.30 88.39
CA ARG A 629 2.26 51.61 87.12
C ARG A 629 1.04 52.15 86.38
N MET A 630 -0.05 52.51 87.07
CA MET A 630 -1.25 53.10 86.44
C MET A 630 -0.96 54.36 85.63
N GLU A 631 -0.17 55.28 86.18
CA GLU A 631 0.18 56.53 85.49
C GLU A 631 1.00 56.29 84.22
N SER A 632 1.94 55.34 84.27
CA SER A 632 2.75 54.93 83.11
C SER A 632 1.87 54.38 81.98
N VAL A 633 0.89 53.53 82.29
CA VAL A 633 -0.03 52.98 81.27
C VAL A 633 -0.91 54.06 80.66
N ARG A 634 -1.39 55.03 81.45
CA ARG A 634 -2.21 56.15 80.93
C ARG A 634 -1.47 56.97 79.88
N ALA A 635 -0.17 57.20 80.06
CA ALA A 635 0.66 57.86 79.06
C ALA A 635 0.81 57.03 77.77
N GLU A 636 1.06 55.72 77.88
CA GLU A 636 1.15 54.83 76.70
C GLU A 636 -0.18 54.71 75.93
N VAL A 637 -1.32 54.73 76.61
CA VAL A 637 -2.64 54.69 75.96
C VAL A 637 -2.91 55.96 75.14
N GLN A 638 -2.48 57.14 75.60
CA GLN A 638 -2.64 58.38 74.84
C GLN A 638 -1.86 58.39 73.51
N ASP A 639 -0.64 57.84 73.49
CA ASP A 639 0.18 57.72 72.27
C ASP A 639 -0.45 56.75 71.25
N LEU A 640 -1.00 55.63 71.73
CA LEU A 640 -1.66 54.64 70.87
C LEU A 640 -3.03 55.09 70.33
N LEU A 641 -3.79 55.89 71.08
CA LEU A 641 -5.05 56.47 70.62
C LEU A 641 -4.86 57.42 69.43
N ALA A 642 -3.72 58.13 69.36
CA ALA A 642 -3.38 58.97 68.20
C ALA A 642 -3.20 58.17 66.89
N HIS A 643 -3.06 56.84 66.99
CA HIS A 643 -2.89 55.92 65.87
C HIS A 643 -4.17 55.13 65.52
N ASN A 644 -5.35 55.59 65.97
CA ASN A 644 -6.68 55.01 65.71
C ASN A 644 -6.88 53.56 66.21
N VAL A 645 -6.26 53.18 67.33
CA VAL A 645 -6.46 51.87 67.98
C VAL A 645 -7.48 52.00 69.11
N ASP A 646 -8.51 51.14 69.12
CA ASP A 646 -9.50 51.12 70.20
C ASP A 646 -8.91 50.51 71.48
N LEU A 647 -8.83 51.33 72.54
CA LEU A 647 -8.32 50.99 73.85
C LEU A 647 -9.33 51.35 74.97
N ALA A 648 -10.62 51.49 74.63
CA ALA A 648 -11.68 51.81 75.60
C ALA A 648 -11.64 50.87 76.81
N HIS A 649 -11.49 49.56 76.58
CA HIS A 649 -11.43 48.58 77.65
C HIS A 649 -10.18 48.71 78.55
N ALA A 650 -9.04 49.16 78.02
CA ALA A 650 -7.85 49.42 78.84
C ALA A 650 -8.09 50.60 79.80
N LEU A 651 -8.76 51.65 79.33
CA LEU A 651 -9.17 52.80 80.16
C LEU A 651 -10.20 52.40 81.23
N GLU A 652 -11.19 51.57 80.88
CA GLU A 652 -12.13 50.98 81.84
C GLU A 652 -11.41 50.15 82.92
N THR A 653 -10.45 49.30 82.54
CA THR A 653 -9.69 48.50 83.52
C THR A 653 -8.81 49.35 84.44
N LEU A 654 -8.30 50.49 83.97
CA LEU A 654 -7.56 51.43 84.82
C LEU A 654 -8.49 52.17 85.80
N ALA A 655 -9.71 52.54 85.38
CA ALA A 655 -10.71 53.10 86.29
C ALA A 655 -11.21 52.08 87.32
N ALA A 656 -11.32 50.80 86.93
CA ALA A 656 -11.62 49.70 87.84
C ALA A 656 -10.49 49.40 88.83
N ALA A 657 -9.22 49.54 88.39
CA ALA A 657 -8.06 49.43 89.26
C ALA A 657 -8.08 50.49 90.38
N GLU A 658 -8.35 51.75 90.03
CA GLU A 658 -8.49 52.86 90.99
C GLU A 658 -9.54 52.52 92.08
N GLN A 659 -10.75 52.11 91.67
CA GLN A 659 -11.79 51.66 92.61
C GLN A 659 -11.41 50.41 93.43
N ALA A 660 -10.54 49.54 92.93
CA ALA A 660 -10.10 48.35 93.66
C ALA A 660 -9.07 48.70 94.76
N ILE A 661 -8.23 49.71 94.53
CA ILE A 661 -7.30 50.21 95.55
C ILE A 661 -8.06 50.99 96.64
N ASP A 662 -9.06 51.80 96.27
CA ASP A 662 -9.97 52.47 97.21
C ASP A 662 -10.70 51.49 98.15
N ARG A 663 -10.88 50.22 97.73
CA ARG A 663 -11.48 49.14 98.52
C ARG A 663 -10.46 48.28 99.28
N GLY A 664 -9.16 48.53 99.12
CA GLY A 664 -8.09 47.74 99.75
C GLY A 664 -7.83 46.36 99.13
N SER A 665 -8.36 46.06 97.94
CA SER A 665 -8.19 44.76 97.27
C SER A 665 -6.96 44.75 96.36
N LEU A 666 -5.81 44.51 96.96
CA LEU A 666 -4.50 44.76 96.33
C LEU A 666 -4.17 43.79 95.19
N ASP A 667 -4.51 42.51 95.33
CA ASP A 667 -4.35 41.53 94.25
C ASP A 667 -5.29 41.81 93.06
N GLU A 668 -6.47 42.41 93.31
CA GLU A 668 -7.42 42.77 92.24
C GLU A 668 -6.92 44.01 91.50
N ALA A 669 -6.46 45.02 92.24
CA ALA A 669 -5.85 46.20 91.65
C ALA A 669 -4.58 45.86 90.84
N GLU A 670 -3.67 45.04 91.37
CA GLU A 670 -2.52 44.52 90.60
C GLU A 670 -2.96 43.81 89.33
N ARG A 671 -4.00 42.97 89.40
CA ARG A 671 -4.54 42.27 88.22
C ARG A 671 -5.15 43.25 87.22
N PHE A 672 -5.85 44.28 87.65
CA PHE A 672 -6.43 45.27 86.73
C PHE A 672 -5.35 46.13 86.06
N VAL A 673 -4.29 46.52 86.78
CA VAL A 673 -3.16 47.28 86.21
C VAL A 673 -2.27 46.41 85.34
N ALA A 674 -1.93 45.19 85.78
CA ALA A 674 -1.21 44.22 84.95
C ALA A 674 -2.04 43.74 83.75
N SER A 675 -3.37 43.76 83.84
CA SER A 675 -4.27 43.55 82.70
C SER A 675 -4.22 44.74 81.75
N ALA A 676 -4.28 45.98 82.24
CA ALA A 676 -4.15 47.17 81.40
C ALA A 676 -2.77 47.24 80.71
N GLU A 677 -1.68 47.02 81.44
CA GLU A 677 -0.32 46.84 80.89
C GLU A 677 -0.28 45.67 79.90
N GLY A 678 -0.89 44.53 80.25
CA GLY A 678 -0.93 43.33 79.41
C GLY A 678 -1.71 43.53 78.11
N ILE A 679 -2.77 44.33 78.15
CA ILE A 679 -3.54 44.75 76.97
C ILE A 679 -2.71 45.72 76.13
N VAL A 680 -2.13 46.77 76.71
CA VAL A 680 -1.36 47.79 75.98
C VAL A 680 -0.06 47.21 75.38
N LYS A 681 0.73 46.50 76.19
CA LYS A 681 1.94 45.79 75.77
C LYS A 681 1.60 44.63 74.84
N GLY A 682 0.49 43.94 75.08
CA GLY A 682 -0.05 42.91 74.20
C GLY A 682 -0.37 43.47 72.81
N VAL A 683 -1.10 44.58 72.73
CA VAL A 683 -1.41 45.32 71.49
C VAL A 683 -0.12 45.82 70.81
N LYS A 684 0.84 46.36 71.55
CA LYS A 684 2.12 46.82 70.98
C LYS A 684 2.98 45.66 70.45
N VAL A 685 2.93 44.48 71.08
CA VAL A 685 3.60 43.25 70.63
C VAL A 685 2.84 42.59 69.48
N THR A 686 1.51 42.57 69.47
CA THR A 686 0.72 42.05 68.34
C THR A 686 0.87 42.95 67.11
N LEU A 687 0.82 44.27 67.23
CA LEU A 687 1.06 45.19 66.12
C LEU A 687 2.48 45.07 65.56
N ASN A 688 3.51 45.00 66.41
CA ASN A 688 4.90 44.81 65.93
C ASN A 688 5.16 43.41 65.35
N SER A 689 4.52 42.36 65.87
CA SER A 689 4.63 41.01 65.29
C SER A 689 3.82 40.88 63.99
N GLN A 690 2.64 41.49 63.90
CA GLN A 690 1.86 41.61 62.66
C GLN A 690 2.63 42.39 61.59
N ALA A 691 3.27 43.50 61.95
CA ALA A 691 4.13 44.27 61.04
C ALA A 691 5.33 43.44 60.54
N LYS A 692 6.00 42.69 61.42
CA LYS A 692 7.09 41.76 61.03
C LYS A 692 6.60 40.63 60.13
N VAL A 693 5.46 40.02 60.45
CA VAL A 693 4.82 38.97 59.64
C VAL A 693 4.36 39.51 58.28
N ALA A 694 3.86 40.74 58.21
CA ALA A 694 3.51 41.42 56.98
C ALA A 694 4.75 41.68 56.11
N LEU A 695 5.85 42.16 56.69
CA LEU A 695 7.12 42.34 55.98
C LEU A 695 7.70 41.01 55.48
N GLU A 696 7.68 39.95 56.28
CA GLU A 696 8.12 38.62 55.82
C GLU A 696 7.22 38.05 54.71
N ARG A 697 5.90 38.29 54.78
CA ARG A 697 4.96 37.90 53.72
C ARG A 697 5.23 38.68 52.44
N ALA A 698 5.43 39.99 52.52
CA ALA A 698 5.76 40.85 51.38
C ALA A 698 7.10 40.44 50.74
N ARG A 699 8.14 40.15 51.54
CA ARG A 699 9.41 39.60 51.05
C ARG A 699 9.22 38.29 50.29
N LYS A 700 8.52 37.31 50.89
CA LYS A 700 8.23 36.02 50.23
C LYS A 700 7.41 36.21 48.95
N ALA A 701 6.48 37.16 48.92
CA ALA A 701 5.69 37.50 47.74
C ALA A 701 6.54 38.13 46.62
N VAL A 702 7.48 39.02 46.97
CA VAL A 702 8.45 39.61 46.03
C VAL A 702 9.45 38.57 45.53
N ASP A 703 10.03 37.73 46.40
CA ASP A 703 10.95 36.65 46.00
C ASP A 703 10.26 35.66 45.04
N GLN A 704 9.00 35.32 45.32
CA GLN A 704 8.19 34.47 44.47
C GLN A 704 7.84 35.16 43.13
N ALA A 705 7.57 36.47 43.14
CA ALA A 705 7.34 37.24 41.91
C ALA A 705 8.62 37.36 41.06
N ILE A 706 9.80 37.50 41.68
CA ILE A 706 11.11 37.49 40.99
C ILE A 706 11.35 36.12 40.35
N ARG A 707 11.10 35.01 41.07
CA ARG A 707 11.17 33.65 40.50
C ARG A 707 10.18 33.43 39.36
N GLU A 708 8.99 34.00 39.46
CA GLU A 708 8.02 34.00 38.38
C GLU A 708 8.57 34.77 37.17
N GLY A 709 9.43 35.78 37.35
CA GLY A 709 9.99 36.64 36.30
C GLY A 709 9.36 38.05 36.24
N VAL A 710 8.91 38.58 37.39
CA VAL A 710 8.38 39.93 37.55
C VAL A 710 9.41 40.77 38.32
N GLU A 711 10.28 41.46 37.58
CA GLU A 711 11.31 42.33 38.15
C GLU A 711 10.84 43.79 38.15
N ALA A 712 10.95 44.46 39.30
CA ALA A 712 10.77 45.90 39.42
C ALA A 712 11.76 46.46 40.45
N PRO A 713 12.61 47.44 40.09
CA PRO A 713 13.61 48.00 41.01
C PRO A 713 12.95 48.75 42.19
N GLU A 714 11.70 49.18 42.02
CA GLU A 714 10.89 49.82 43.06
C GLU A 714 10.71 48.92 44.30
N PHE A 715 10.67 47.58 44.15
CA PHE A 715 10.49 46.66 45.27
C PHE A 715 11.63 46.71 46.29
N ALA A 716 12.87 46.90 45.84
CA ALA A 716 14.03 46.96 46.74
C ALA A 716 13.92 48.16 47.69
N GLY A 717 13.65 49.36 47.16
CA GLY A 717 13.50 50.57 47.97
C GLY A 717 12.29 50.53 48.90
N LEU A 718 11.18 49.88 48.51
CA LEU A 718 10.03 49.70 49.39
C LEU A 718 10.30 48.68 50.52
N LEU A 719 11.02 47.60 50.23
CA LEU A 719 11.44 46.61 51.25
C LEU A 719 12.46 47.19 52.23
N GLU A 720 13.38 48.04 51.78
CA GLU A 720 14.30 48.78 52.65
C GLU A 720 13.56 49.78 53.56
N ARG A 721 12.62 50.57 53.00
CA ARG A 721 11.75 51.47 53.79
C ARG A 721 10.97 50.70 54.87
N ALA A 722 10.32 49.59 54.49
CA ALA A 722 9.58 48.76 55.43
C ALA A 722 10.48 48.11 56.50
N GLN A 723 11.70 47.72 56.13
CA GLN A 723 12.69 47.17 57.07
C GLN A 723 13.22 48.22 58.06
N ALA A 724 13.44 49.46 57.62
CA ALA A 724 13.80 50.57 58.50
C ALA A 724 12.66 50.88 59.50
N ALA A 725 11.41 50.93 59.04
CA ALA A 725 10.23 51.16 59.89
C ALA A 725 10.02 50.06 60.96
N VAL A 726 10.40 48.80 60.68
CA VAL A 726 10.44 47.73 61.70
C VAL A 726 11.54 47.97 62.75
N GLN A 727 12.68 48.56 62.37
CA GLN A 727 13.77 48.87 63.30
C GLN A 727 13.44 50.07 64.21
N THR A 728 12.73 51.07 63.68
CA THR A 728 12.25 52.24 64.45
C THR A 728 10.96 51.96 65.24
N SER A 729 10.40 50.75 65.17
CA SER A 729 9.15 50.34 65.84
C SER A 729 7.92 51.15 65.44
N GLN A 730 7.81 51.53 64.16
CA GLN A 730 6.69 52.28 63.59
C GLN A 730 5.79 51.36 62.72
N PRO A 731 4.85 50.58 63.31
CA PRO A 731 4.09 49.57 62.58
C PRO A 731 3.21 50.14 61.46
N GLY A 732 2.75 51.40 61.57
CA GLY A 732 1.94 52.06 60.54
C GLY A 732 2.68 52.25 59.21
N GLU A 733 3.94 52.68 59.24
CA GLU A 733 4.76 52.84 58.03
C GLU A 733 5.09 51.49 57.37
N VAL A 734 5.28 50.44 58.18
CA VAL A 734 5.47 49.07 57.66
C VAL A 734 4.24 48.61 56.88
N VAL A 735 3.04 48.79 57.43
CA VAL A 735 1.78 48.42 56.77
C VAL A 735 1.57 49.21 55.48
N GLN A 736 1.85 50.52 55.48
CA GLN A 736 1.78 51.35 54.27
C GLN A 736 2.76 50.87 53.19
N ALA A 737 4.03 50.68 53.53
CA ALA A 737 5.06 50.23 52.58
C ALA A 737 4.77 48.82 52.03
N THR A 738 4.24 47.90 52.87
CA THR A 738 3.80 46.58 52.37
C THR A 738 2.56 46.67 51.48
N GLY A 739 1.63 47.58 51.75
CA GLY A 739 0.48 47.85 50.88
C GLY A 739 0.88 48.44 49.52
N GLU A 740 1.89 49.32 49.48
CA GLU A 740 2.49 49.82 48.23
C GLU A 740 3.11 48.67 47.41
N ILE A 741 3.82 47.74 48.06
CA ILE A 741 4.40 46.55 47.43
C ILE A 741 3.30 45.65 46.85
N ASP A 742 2.26 45.32 47.62
CA ASP A 742 1.17 44.44 47.17
C ASP A 742 0.40 45.04 45.99
N ARG A 743 0.17 46.37 45.99
CA ARG A 743 -0.45 47.05 44.85
C ARG A 743 0.42 46.95 43.59
N LEU A 744 1.71 47.28 43.69
CA LEU A 744 2.63 47.25 42.55
C LEU A 744 2.88 45.82 42.05
N LEU A 745 2.90 44.81 42.93
CA LEU A 745 2.88 43.39 42.56
C LEU A 745 1.63 43.02 41.76
N SER A 746 0.44 43.49 42.17
CA SER A 746 -0.81 43.20 41.47
C SER A 746 -0.85 43.83 40.07
N GLU A 747 -0.44 45.10 39.94
CA GLU A 747 -0.35 45.83 38.68
C GLU A 747 0.62 45.15 37.70
N ARG A 748 1.82 44.78 38.18
CA ARG A 748 2.85 44.10 37.36
C ARG A 748 2.43 42.68 36.95
N ARG A 749 1.80 41.91 37.85
CA ARG A 749 1.23 40.58 37.51
C ARG A 749 0.11 40.68 36.49
N GLN A 750 -0.78 41.66 36.61
CA GLN A 750 -1.87 41.87 35.65
C GLN A 750 -1.34 42.28 34.26
N ALA A 751 -0.41 43.24 34.19
CA ALA A 751 0.23 43.64 32.93
C ALA A 751 0.92 42.45 32.24
N ARG A 752 1.65 41.62 33.00
CA ARG A 752 2.29 40.43 32.46
C ARG A 752 1.30 39.35 32.04
N HIS A 753 0.19 39.17 32.76
CA HIS A 753 -0.86 38.22 32.34
C HIS A 753 -1.49 38.65 31.01
N GLN A 754 -1.75 39.95 30.83
CA GLN A 754 -2.21 40.51 29.55
C GLN A 754 -1.16 40.33 28.44
N GLU A 755 0.12 40.54 28.71
CA GLU A 755 1.18 40.31 27.73
C GLU A 755 1.32 38.83 27.36
N ALA A 756 1.23 37.93 28.34
CA ALA A 756 1.24 36.48 28.12
C ALA A 756 0.02 36.02 27.31
N GLN A 757 -1.17 36.53 27.59
CA GLN A 757 -2.37 36.31 26.75
C GLN A 757 -2.15 36.83 25.33
N ARG A 758 -1.57 38.03 25.15
CA ARG A 758 -1.29 38.59 23.82
C ARG A 758 -0.30 37.74 23.04
N ARG A 759 0.80 37.31 23.67
CA ARG A 759 1.80 36.39 23.06
C ARG A 759 1.18 35.03 22.74
N GLY A 760 0.28 34.51 23.58
CA GLY A 760 -0.48 33.29 23.31
C GLY A 760 -1.39 33.42 22.09
N LEU A 761 -2.14 34.51 21.97
CA LEU A 761 -2.98 34.81 20.80
C LEU A 761 -2.16 35.06 19.52
N GLU A 762 -1.00 35.72 19.63
CA GLU A 762 -0.05 35.89 18.51
C GLU A 762 0.51 34.54 18.05
N LYS A 763 0.92 33.65 18.97
CA LYS A 763 1.33 32.26 18.66
C LYS A 763 0.20 31.47 17.99
N ALA A 764 -1.00 31.49 18.56
CA ALA A 764 -2.17 30.78 18.02
C ALA A 764 -2.49 31.25 16.59
N ARG A 765 -2.47 32.56 16.35
CA ARG A 765 -2.70 33.13 15.02
C ARG A 765 -1.57 32.78 14.03
N SER A 766 -0.31 32.78 14.48
CA SER A 766 0.84 32.33 13.68
C SER A 766 0.68 30.86 13.26
N ALA A 767 0.48 29.96 14.23
CA ALA A 767 0.32 28.53 14.00
C ALA A 767 -0.87 28.21 13.08
N ALA A 768 -2.04 28.83 13.31
CA ALA A 768 -3.20 28.66 12.44
C ALA A 768 -2.97 29.19 11.01
N THR A 769 -2.26 30.32 10.85
CA THR A 769 -1.91 30.85 9.52
C THR A 769 -0.97 29.91 8.79
N LYS A 770 0.09 29.41 9.46
CA LYS A 770 0.99 28.41 8.91
C LYS A 770 0.24 27.14 8.51
N PHE A 771 -0.64 26.62 9.37
CA PHE A 771 -1.44 25.43 9.11
C PHE A 771 -2.24 25.57 7.81
N ILE A 772 -2.94 26.69 7.63
CA ILE A 772 -3.69 26.98 6.40
C ILE A 772 -2.75 27.02 5.18
N THR A 773 -1.59 27.67 5.28
CA THR A 773 -0.64 27.74 4.16
C THR A 773 -0.04 26.39 3.77
N VAL A 774 0.37 25.58 4.75
CA VAL A 774 0.97 24.25 4.52
C VAL A 774 -0.10 23.26 4.03
N LYS A 775 -1.31 23.30 4.61
CA LYS A 775 -2.46 22.50 4.14
C LYS A 775 -2.82 22.84 2.69
N LYS A 776 -2.83 24.12 2.30
CA LYS A 776 -3.01 24.53 0.90
C LYS A 776 -1.89 23.98 0.01
N LEU A 777 -0.62 24.17 0.41
CA LEU A 777 0.54 23.70 -0.34
C LEU A 777 0.49 22.19 -0.63
N ILE A 778 0.09 21.40 0.37
CA ILE A 778 -0.09 19.94 0.25
C ILE A 778 -1.29 19.58 -0.64
N MET A 779 -2.39 20.36 -0.59
CA MET A 779 -3.53 20.17 -1.50
C MET A 779 -3.17 20.48 -2.97
N ASP A 780 -2.39 21.54 -3.21
CA ASP A 780 -1.93 21.93 -4.55
C ASP A 780 -0.98 20.87 -5.14
N LEU A 781 -0.09 20.29 -4.31
CA LEU A 781 0.71 19.11 -4.67
C LEU A 781 -0.15 17.87 -4.97
N ARG A 782 -1.15 17.59 -4.12
CA ARG A 782 -2.04 16.44 -4.30
C ARG A 782 -2.87 16.52 -5.58
N LYS A 783 -3.31 17.71 -5.99
CA LYS A 783 -3.95 17.93 -7.30
C LYS A 783 -3.04 17.53 -8.47
N ALA A 784 -1.72 17.65 -8.32
CA ALA A 784 -0.74 17.23 -9.32
C ALA A 784 -0.31 15.74 -9.17
N ASP A 785 -1.07 14.94 -8.41
CA ASP A 785 -0.74 13.56 -8.01
C ASP A 785 0.58 13.40 -7.22
N ILE A 786 1.07 14.49 -6.61
CA ILE A 786 2.27 14.48 -5.76
C ILE A 786 1.84 14.36 -4.29
N ASP A 787 1.93 13.14 -3.75
CA ASP A 787 1.64 12.87 -2.34
C ASP A 787 2.91 12.84 -1.48
N ILE A 788 2.82 13.40 -0.27
CA ILE A 788 3.89 13.40 0.73
C ILE A 788 3.55 12.33 1.76
N THR A 789 4.33 11.25 1.79
CA THR A 789 4.13 10.13 2.72
C THR A 789 4.08 10.61 4.17
N GLY A 790 2.96 10.35 4.86
CA GLY A 790 2.72 10.77 6.24
C GLY A 790 2.09 12.16 6.39
N ALA A 791 1.97 12.96 5.33
CA ALA A 791 1.48 14.34 5.45
C ALA A 791 0.02 14.45 5.92
N GLU A 792 -0.86 13.50 5.58
CA GLU A 792 -2.20 13.47 6.17
C GLU A 792 -2.19 13.19 7.68
N GLU A 793 -1.27 12.35 8.15
CA GLU A 793 -1.14 12.00 9.56
C GLU A 793 -0.53 13.17 10.34
N SER A 794 0.51 13.79 9.80
CA SER A 794 1.13 15.00 10.34
C SER A 794 0.17 16.21 10.30
N LEU A 795 -0.64 16.39 9.25
CA LEU A 795 -1.69 17.42 9.24
C LEU A 795 -2.77 17.14 10.29
N LYS A 796 -3.23 15.88 10.46
CA LYS A 796 -4.16 15.50 11.53
C LYS A 796 -3.54 15.68 12.93
N ALA A 797 -2.25 15.44 13.09
CA ALA A 797 -1.53 15.69 14.33
C ALA A 797 -1.41 17.19 14.64
N ALA A 798 -1.09 18.03 13.64
CA ALA A 798 -1.10 19.48 13.77
C ALA A 798 -2.52 20.05 14.01
N GLU A 799 -3.56 19.44 13.42
CA GLU A 799 -4.97 19.81 13.66
C GLU A 799 -5.38 19.50 15.11
N ARG A 800 -5.03 18.32 15.64
CA ARG A 800 -5.21 17.99 17.08
C ARG A 800 -4.39 18.88 18.00
N ALA A 801 -3.13 19.17 17.68
CA ALA A 801 -2.30 20.06 18.49
C ALA A 801 -2.82 21.52 18.48
N LEU A 802 -3.51 21.95 17.42
CA LEU A 802 -4.27 23.21 17.41
C LEU A 802 -5.51 23.15 18.31
N GLU A 803 -6.27 22.04 18.30
CA GLU A 803 -7.42 21.82 19.20
C GLU A 803 -6.99 21.78 20.68
N GLU A 804 -5.86 21.14 20.98
CA GLU A 804 -5.23 21.04 22.31
C GLU A 804 -4.49 22.33 22.74
N GLN A 805 -4.45 23.37 21.90
CA GLN A 805 -3.75 24.65 22.10
C GLN A 805 -2.22 24.52 22.29
N ASN A 806 -1.63 23.41 21.85
CA ASN A 806 -0.20 23.15 21.92
C ASN A 806 0.52 23.70 20.68
N PHE A 807 0.60 25.04 20.59
CA PHE A 807 1.08 25.74 19.39
C PHE A 807 2.56 25.51 19.06
N ASP A 808 3.38 25.09 20.02
CA ASP A 808 4.80 24.83 19.79
C ASP A 808 5.00 23.50 19.04
N ASP A 809 4.20 22.46 19.34
CA ASP A 809 4.18 21.22 18.58
C ASP A 809 3.58 21.42 17.17
N VAL A 810 2.56 22.28 17.04
CA VAL A 810 2.02 22.67 15.72
C VAL A 810 3.11 23.31 14.86
N ASP A 811 3.88 24.24 15.42
CA ASP A 811 4.98 24.91 14.71
C ASP A 811 6.09 23.93 14.32
N ALA A 812 6.42 22.95 15.15
CA ALA A 812 7.39 21.90 14.83
C ALA A 812 6.90 21.00 13.67
N ILE A 813 5.72 20.38 13.82
CA ILE A 813 5.14 19.46 12.82
C ILE A 813 4.97 20.14 11.46
N LEU A 814 4.51 21.40 11.45
CA LEU A 814 4.34 22.15 10.22
C LEU A 814 5.65 22.58 9.58
N THR A 815 6.69 22.86 10.35
CA THR A 815 8.01 23.21 9.79
C THR A 815 8.64 21.99 9.09
N ASP A 816 8.49 20.80 9.66
CA ASP A 816 8.96 19.54 9.06
C ASP A 816 8.21 19.18 7.77
N LEU A 817 6.93 19.58 7.64
CA LEU A 817 6.14 19.44 6.40
C LEU A 817 6.42 20.53 5.36
N ASP A 818 6.60 21.78 5.79
CA ASP A 818 6.72 22.96 4.94
C ASP A 818 7.98 22.91 4.05
N ALA A 819 9.11 22.47 4.59
CA ALA A 819 10.36 22.34 3.84
C ALA A 819 10.27 21.35 2.65
N PRO A 820 9.88 20.06 2.83
CA PRO A 820 9.73 19.14 1.70
C PRO A 820 8.57 19.51 0.77
N ALA A 821 7.48 20.08 1.29
CA ALA A 821 6.38 20.55 0.44
C ALA A 821 6.80 21.73 -0.46
N LYS A 822 7.63 22.65 0.03
CA LYS A 822 8.22 23.72 -0.79
C LYS A 822 9.19 23.17 -1.85
N GLU A 823 10.08 22.23 -1.50
CA GLU A 823 10.95 21.58 -2.48
C GLU A 823 10.14 20.90 -3.60
N LEU A 824 9.03 20.23 -3.26
CA LEU A 824 8.16 19.57 -4.23
C LEU A 824 7.35 20.56 -5.07
N MET A 825 6.94 21.71 -4.51
CA MET A 825 6.28 22.75 -5.31
C MET A 825 7.25 23.44 -6.28
N ASP A 826 8.51 23.67 -5.89
CA ASP A 826 9.54 24.14 -6.82
C ASP A 826 9.79 23.11 -7.96
N GLU A 827 9.78 21.81 -7.64
CA GLU A 827 9.82 20.73 -8.65
C GLU A 827 8.58 20.74 -9.56
N LEU A 828 7.37 20.97 -9.02
CA LEU A 828 6.13 21.08 -9.79
C LEU A 828 6.15 22.31 -10.71
N VAL A 829 6.53 23.49 -10.22
CA VAL A 829 6.67 24.72 -11.03
C VAL A 829 7.64 24.50 -12.19
N ALA A 830 8.78 23.86 -11.93
CA ALA A 830 9.75 23.52 -12.96
C ALA A 830 9.19 22.49 -13.96
N ALA A 831 8.45 21.47 -13.49
CA ALA A 831 7.82 20.47 -14.35
C ALA A 831 6.75 21.08 -15.26
N SER A 832 5.85 21.91 -14.72
CA SER A 832 4.80 22.60 -15.48
C SER A 832 5.39 23.51 -16.56
N ARG A 833 6.39 24.33 -16.23
CA ARG A 833 7.08 25.17 -17.23
C ARG A 833 7.76 24.35 -18.33
N ASN A 834 8.46 23.27 -17.96
CA ASN A 834 9.10 22.39 -18.94
C ASN A 834 8.08 21.71 -19.86
N LEU A 835 6.91 21.34 -19.34
CA LEU A 835 5.84 20.70 -20.08
C LEU A 835 5.14 21.66 -21.04
N ILE A 836 4.82 22.89 -20.61
CA ILE A 836 4.31 23.97 -21.48
C ILE A 836 5.25 24.14 -22.67
N GLY A 837 6.56 24.30 -22.41
CA GLY A 837 7.58 24.37 -23.46
C GLY A 837 7.75 23.10 -24.31
N ARG A 838 7.29 21.91 -23.87
CA ARG A 838 7.20 20.72 -24.74
C ARG A 838 5.94 20.77 -25.60
N ALA A 839 4.80 21.15 -25.04
CA ALA A 839 3.54 21.29 -25.75
C ALA A 839 3.65 22.33 -26.88
N GLU A 840 4.27 23.50 -26.62
CA GLU A 840 4.65 24.49 -27.64
C GLU A 840 5.40 23.85 -28.83
N ARG A 841 6.50 23.13 -28.54
CA ARG A 841 7.30 22.45 -29.59
C ARG A 841 6.50 21.38 -30.31
N LYS A 842 5.64 20.63 -29.61
CA LYS A 842 4.79 19.60 -30.21
C LYS A 842 3.74 20.19 -31.14
N ILE A 843 3.11 21.30 -30.75
CA ILE A 843 2.19 22.08 -31.57
C ILE A 843 2.89 22.62 -32.81
N HIS A 844 4.15 23.06 -32.70
CA HIS A 844 4.95 23.47 -33.86
C HIS A 844 5.20 22.28 -34.82
N GLU A 845 5.69 21.14 -34.33
CA GLU A 845 5.85 19.91 -35.12
C GLU A 845 4.53 19.47 -35.81
N GLY A 846 3.40 19.59 -35.11
CA GLY A 846 2.08 19.26 -35.66
C GLY A 846 1.64 20.20 -36.77
N ARG A 847 1.88 21.52 -36.60
CA ARG A 847 1.60 22.53 -37.63
C ARG A 847 2.48 22.34 -38.87
N ASP A 848 3.76 22.04 -38.69
CA ASP A 848 4.69 21.73 -39.79
C ASP A 848 4.28 20.46 -40.55
N ALA A 849 3.69 19.48 -39.86
CA ALA A 849 3.11 18.28 -40.45
C ALA A 849 1.70 18.48 -41.05
N GLY A 850 1.17 19.70 -41.05
CA GLY A 850 -0.14 20.03 -41.65
C GLY A 850 -1.37 19.62 -40.82
N LEU A 851 -1.23 19.44 -39.50
CA LEU A 851 -2.36 19.17 -38.61
C LEU A 851 -3.10 20.43 -38.18
N GLU A 852 -4.41 20.30 -37.95
CA GLU A 852 -5.22 21.32 -37.28
C GLU A 852 -4.88 21.37 -35.79
N VAL A 853 -4.10 22.37 -35.38
CA VAL A 853 -3.61 22.51 -33.99
C VAL A 853 -4.42 23.47 -33.12
N GLU A 854 -5.53 24.03 -33.60
CA GLU A 854 -6.28 25.11 -32.91
C GLU A 854 -6.73 24.72 -31.49
N LYS A 855 -7.23 23.49 -31.31
CA LYS A 855 -7.62 22.97 -29.98
C LYS A 855 -6.43 22.84 -29.04
N ALA A 856 -5.28 22.40 -29.55
CA ALA A 856 -4.07 22.25 -28.75
C ALA A 856 -3.47 23.61 -28.37
N VAL A 857 -3.58 24.62 -29.24
CA VAL A 857 -3.22 26.02 -28.93
C VAL A 857 -4.13 26.56 -27.83
N ALA A 858 -5.46 26.41 -27.94
CA ALA A 858 -6.37 26.86 -26.89
C ALA A 858 -6.11 26.18 -25.53
N LEU A 859 -5.75 24.89 -25.53
CA LEU A 859 -5.32 24.17 -24.32
C LEU A 859 -3.99 24.72 -23.77
N LEU A 860 -3.03 25.04 -24.63
CA LEU A 860 -1.77 25.69 -24.23
C LEU A 860 -2.02 27.07 -23.61
N ASP A 861 -2.86 27.90 -24.21
CA ASP A 861 -3.23 29.22 -23.69
C ASP A 861 -3.87 29.10 -22.28
N THR A 862 -4.72 28.09 -22.06
CA THR A 862 -5.26 27.82 -20.72
C THR A 862 -4.21 27.32 -19.72
N ALA A 863 -3.20 26.57 -20.19
CA ALA A 863 -2.08 26.11 -19.37
C ALA A 863 -1.18 27.27 -18.93
N GLU A 864 -0.84 28.17 -19.85
CA GLU A 864 -0.07 29.38 -19.57
C GLU A 864 -0.83 30.30 -18.60
N GLY A 865 -2.11 30.55 -18.84
CA GLY A 865 -2.95 31.35 -17.94
C GLY A 865 -3.09 30.75 -16.54
N ALA A 866 -3.17 29.42 -16.41
CA ALA A 866 -3.15 28.74 -15.11
C ALA A 866 -1.78 28.85 -14.43
N PHE A 867 -0.69 28.75 -15.19
CA PHE A 867 0.67 28.93 -14.68
C PHE A 867 0.90 30.35 -14.12
N GLU A 868 0.41 31.38 -14.80
CA GLU A 868 0.48 32.78 -14.33
C GLU A 868 -0.31 33.02 -13.03
N ARG A 869 -1.44 32.33 -12.83
CA ARG A 869 -2.21 32.37 -11.58
C ARG A 869 -1.59 31.56 -10.44
N GLY A 870 -0.54 30.78 -10.71
CA GLY A 870 0.07 29.86 -9.76
C GLY A 870 -0.70 28.54 -9.57
N GLU A 871 -1.63 28.23 -10.47
CA GLU A 871 -2.44 26.99 -10.49
C GLU A 871 -1.64 25.89 -11.21
N TYR A 872 -0.46 25.55 -10.68
CA TYR A 872 0.54 24.75 -11.40
C TYR A 872 0.10 23.31 -11.74
N ALA A 873 -0.81 22.72 -10.95
CA ALA A 873 -1.40 21.41 -11.24
C ALA A 873 -2.31 21.48 -12.48
N ASP A 874 -3.24 22.44 -12.49
CA ASP A 874 -4.20 22.66 -13.56
C ASP A 874 -3.45 23.06 -14.87
N ALA A 875 -2.40 23.88 -14.75
CA ALA A 875 -1.47 24.19 -15.85
C ALA A 875 -0.78 22.95 -16.44
N LEU A 876 -0.38 22.00 -15.59
CA LEU A 876 0.27 20.76 -16.00
C LEU A 876 -0.72 19.84 -16.71
N GLU A 877 -1.97 19.76 -16.25
CA GLU A 877 -3.03 18.99 -16.91
C GLU A 877 -3.33 19.52 -18.32
N HIS A 878 -3.58 20.83 -18.45
CA HIS A 878 -3.86 21.45 -19.74
C HIS A 878 -2.69 21.32 -20.73
N ALA A 879 -1.44 21.48 -20.28
CA ALA A 879 -0.26 21.26 -21.12
C ALA A 879 -0.09 19.78 -21.53
N ARG A 880 -0.45 18.80 -20.67
CA ARG A 880 -0.49 17.38 -21.05
C ARG A 880 -1.55 17.11 -22.11
N ALA A 881 -2.73 17.72 -21.97
CA ALA A 881 -3.82 17.58 -22.93
C ALA A 881 -3.42 18.14 -24.31
N ALA A 882 -2.79 19.32 -24.34
CA ALA A 882 -2.23 19.93 -25.56
C ALA A 882 -1.15 19.04 -26.23
N GLU A 883 -0.17 18.53 -25.46
CA GLU A 883 0.86 17.61 -25.99
C GLU A 883 0.24 16.32 -26.54
N LYS A 884 -0.81 15.79 -25.86
CA LYS A 884 -1.51 14.56 -26.24
C LYS A 884 -2.29 14.70 -27.55
N GLU A 885 -3.13 15.74 -27.69
CA GLU A 885 -3.96 15.97 -28.88
C GLU A 885 -3.11 15.97 -30.16
N VAL A 886 -1.99 16.70 -30.15
CA VAL A 886 -1.07 16.75 -31.30
C VAL A 886 -0.32 15.43 -31.51
N ALA A 887 0.07 14.75 -30.44
CA ALA A 887 0.73 13.45 -30.53
C ALA A 887 -0.19 12.32 -31.03
N GLU A 888 -1.51 12.45 -30.87
CA GLU A 888 -2.50 11.53 -31.45
C GLU A 888 -2.77 11.88 -32.92
N GLY A 889 -2.97 13.15 -33.27
CA GLY A 889 -3.06 13.59 -34.68
C GLY A 889 -1.85 13.18 -35.53
N LEU A 890 -0.63 13.28 -34.99
CA LEU A 890 0.60 12.83 -35.66
C LEU A 890 0.69 11.31 -35.84
N ARG A 891 0.02 10.51 -35.00
CA ARG A 891 -0.07 9.05 -35.19
C ARG A 891 -1.09 8.70 -36.26
N ASP A 892 -2.24 9.36 -36.25
CA ASP A 892 -3.31 9.10 -37.22
C ASP A 892 -2.86 9.44 -38.65
N LEU A 893 -2.14 10.55 -38.83
CA LEU A 893 -1.56 10.93 -40.12
C LEU A 893 -0.59 9.85 -40.63
N LYS A 894 0.35 9.40 -39.80
CA LYS A 894 1.28 8.29 -40.12
C LYS A 894 0.56 6.95 -40.34
N GLY A 895 -0.55 6.73 -39.65
CA GLY A 895 -1.42 5.57 -39.84
C GLY A 895 -2.03 5.57 -41.26
N ARG A 896 -2.60 6.71 -41.67
CA ARG A 896 -3.17 6.89 -43.03
C ARG A 896 -2.11 6.72 -44.12
N GLU A 897 -0.90 7.27 -43.94
CA GLU A 897 0.23 7.07 -44.86
C GLU A 897 0.62 5.58 -44.98
N ALA A 898 0.70 4.86 -43.85
CA ALA A 898 1.02 3.44 -43.83
C ALA A 898 -0.08 2.58 -44.47
N GLU A 899 -1.36 2.91 -44.26
CA GLU A 899 -2.50 2.26 -44.92
C GLU A 899 -2.52 2.51 -46.43
N ALA A 900 -2.31 3.75 -46.86
CA ALA A 900 -2.22 4.09 -48.28
C ALA A 900 -1.09 3.30 -48.96
N ARG A 901 0.09 3.21 -48.32
CA ARG A 901 1.22 2.42 -48.80
C ARG A 901 0.91 0.92 -48.88
N ARG A 902 0.18 0.35 -47.91
CA ARG A 902 -0.28 -1.05 -47.97
C ARG A 902 -1.25 -1.29 -49.12
N ARG A 903 -2.23 -0.40 -49.34
CA ARG A 903 -3.17 -0.51 -50.47
C ARG A 903 -2.45 -0.46 -51.82
N ALA A 904 -1.47 0.43 -51.97
CA ALA A 904 -0.63 0.49 -53.16
C ALA A 904 0.18 -0.80 -53.39
N GLN A 905 0.76 -1.36 -52.31
CA GLN A 905 1.48 -2.64 -52.36
C GLN A 905 0.57 -3.83 -52.73
N GLU A 906 -0.65 -3.88 -52.17
CA GLU A 906 -1.63 -4.94 -52.47
C GLU A 906 -2.12 -4.86 -53.93
N ALA A 907 -2.42 -3.65 -54.42
CA ALA A 907 -2.82 -3.41 -55.81
C ALA A 907 -1.71 -3.82 -56.80
N ALA A 908 -0.47 -3.40 -56.56
CA ALA A 908 0.69 -3.77 -57.37
C ALA A 908 0.92 -5.29 -57.40
N ARG A 909 0.78 -5.97 -56.24
CA ARG A 909 0.92 -7.43 -56.16
C ARG A 909 -0.18 -8.15 -56.92
N ALA A 910 -1.41 -7.65 -56.88
CA ALA A 910 -2.53 -8.21 -57.64
C ALA A 910 -2.31 -8.07 -59.16
N GLU A 911 -1.83 -6.91 -59.63
CA GLU A 911 -1.52 -6.67 -61.04
C GLU A 911 -0.42 -7.60 -61.58
N LEU A 912 0.69 -7.76 -60.85
CA LEU A 912 1.75 -8.72 -61.20
C LEU A 912 1.22 -10.17 -61.26
N ALA A 913 0.35 -10.56 -60.33
CA ALA A 913 -0.20 -11.91 -60.28
C ALA A 913 -1.16 -12.21 -61.44
N THR A 914 -2.03 -11.27 -61.82
CA THR A 914 -2.96 -11.46 -62.94
C THR A 914 -2.22 -11.54 -64.28
N LEU A 915 -1.24 -10.65 -64.51
CA LEU A 915 -0.48 -10.65 -65.75
C LEU A 915 0.36 -11.93 -65.92
N ARG A 916 1.05 -12.38 -64.86
CA ARG A 916 1.76 -13.68 -64.86
C ARG A 916 0.85 -14.85 -65.21
N LYS A 917 -0.39 -14.88 -64.68
CA LYS A 917 -1.37 -15.92 -65.04
C LYS A 917 -1.68 -15.88 -66.55
N THR A 918 -2.03 -14.71 -67.10
CA THR A 918 -2.34 -14.59 -68.53
C THR A 918 -1.17 -15.00 -69.44
N ILE A 919 0.07 -14.68 -69.05
CA ILE A 919 1.28 -15.11 -69.79
C ILE A 919 1.47 -16.63 -69.71
N SER A 920 1.18 -17.26 -68.57
CA SER A 920 1.23 -18.72 -68.42
C SER A 920 0.13 -19.43 -69.22
N ASP A 921 -1.08 -18.87 -69.27
CA ASP A 921 -2.19 -19.42 -70.04
C ASP A 921 -1.90 -19.31 -71.57
N LEU A 922 -1.33 -18.19 -72.02
CA LEU A 922 -0.82 -18.02 -73.39
C LEU A 922 0.30 -19.02 -73.72
N ALA A 923 1.25 -19.23 -72.80
CA ALA A 923 2.34 -20.19 -72.99
C ALA A 923 1.86 -21.65 -73.09
N ARG A 924 0.75 -22.03 -72.42
CA ARG A 924 0.12 -23.35 -72.59
C ARG A 924 -0.48 -23.55 -74.00
N ALA A 925 -0.77 -22.46 -74.71
CA ALA A 925 -1.19 -22.46 -76.12
C ALA A 925 -0.02 -22.28 -77.11
N ASP A 926 1.22 -22.44 -76.67
CA ASP A 926 2.46 -22.16 -77.42
C ASP A 926 2.60 -20.70 -77.91
N ILE A 927 1.88 -19.75 -77.30
CA ILE A 927 1.95 -18.31 -77.60
C ILE A 927 2.90 -17.62 -76.61
N SER A 928 4.00 -17.04 -77.13
CA SER A 928 4.94 -16.25 -76.34
C SER A 928 4.89 -14.76 -76.69
N ILE A 929 4.91 -13.91 -75.67
CA ILE A 929 5.02 -12.45 -75.83
C ILE A 929 6.49 -12.06 -75.74
N VAL A 930 7.05 -11.55 -76.85
CA VAL A 930 8.45 -11.09 -76.89
C VAL A 930 8.65 -9.96 -75.88
N GLY A 931 9.61 -10.15 -74.97
CA GLY A 931 9.98 -9.15 -73.95
C GLY A 931 9.12 -9.16 -72.68
N ALA A 932 8.10 -10.01 -72.57
CA ALA A 932 7.22 -10.04 -71.39
C ALA A 932 7.95 -10.39 -70.08
N GLU A 933 8.85 -11.38 -70.10
CA GLU A 933 9.71 -11.72 -68.95
C GLU A 933 10.50 -10.49 -68.49
N SER A 934 11.17 -9.78 -69.42
CA SER A 934 11.95 -8.58 -69.08
C SER A 934 11.13 -7.44 -68.47
N ALA A 935 9.83 -7.35 -68.79
CA ALA A 935 8.94 -6.33 -68.23
C ALA A 935 8.44 -6.72 -66.84
N LEU A 936 8.16 -8.01 -66.62
CA LEU A 936 7.91 -8.57 -65.29
C LEU A 936 9.13 -8.34 -64.37
N ASP A 937 10.35 -8.66 -64.83
CA ASP A 937 11.58 -8.44 -64.06
C ASP A 937 11.76 -6.97 -63.62
N ARG A 938 11.50 -6.01 -64.52
CA ARG A 938 11.57 -4.57 -64.19
C ARG A 938 10.48 -4.12 -63.21
N ALA A 939 9.26 -4.62 -63.38
CA ALA A 939 8.16 -4.36 -62.47
C ALA A 939 8.37 -5.00 -61.09
N GLU A 940 9.03 -6.16 -61.03
CA GLU A 940 9.42 -6.82 -59.78
C GLU A 940 10.54 -6.05 -59.06
N ALA A 941 11.55 -5.56 -59.77
CA ALA A 941 12.54 -4.65 -59.20
C ALA A 941 11.90 -3.35 -58.66
N ALA A 942 10.95 -2.75 -59.38
CA ALA A 942 10.19 -1.60 -58.89
C ALA A 942 9.34 -1.92 -57.64
N PHE A 943 8.82 -3.15 -57.52
CA PHE A 943 8.11 -3.63 -56.33
C PHE A 943 9.05 -3.81 -55.13
N GLU A 944 10.24 -4.38 -55.33
CA GLU A 944 11.25 -4.54 -54.28
C GLU A 944 11.80 -3.19 -53.77
N GLU A 945 11.99 -2.22 -54.67
CA GLU A 945 12.35 -0.84 -54.32
C GLU A 945 11.19 -0.05 -53.66
N GLY A 946 9.97 -0.59 -53.66
CA GLY A 946 8.78 0.04 -53.08
C GLY A 946 8.19 1.17 -53.93
N ARG A 947 8.55 1.26 -55.22
CA ARG A 947 8.04 2.23 -56.21
C ARG A 947 6.76 1.71 -56.87
N PHE A 948 5.71 1.53 -56.06
CA PHE A 948 4.48 0.85 -56.50
C PHE A 948 3.75 1.53 -57.67
N GLU A 949 3.91 2.85 -57.86
CA GLU A 949 3.31 3.59 -58.98
C GLU A 949 4.00 3.34 -60.33
N ASP A 950 5.26 2.90 -60.34
CA ASP A 950 6.00 2.65 -61.59
C ASP A 950 5.69 1.26 -62.17
N ILE A 951 5.11 0.35 -61.38
CA ILE A 951 4.78 -1.03 -61.79
C ILE A 951 3.74 -1.04 -62.91
N SER A 952 2.66 -0.28 -62.76
CA SER A 952 1.63 -0.20 -63.80
C SER A 952 2.17 0.41 -65.09
N ARG A 953 3.20 1.29 -65.01
CA ARG A 953 3.87 1.86 -66.19
C ARG A 953 4.71 0.81 -66.92
N GLU A 954 5.57 0.08 -66.21
CA GLU A 954 6.43 -0.96 -66.80
C GLU A 954 5.63 -2.12 -67.43
N LEU A 955 4.42 -2.37 -66.94
CA LEU A 955 3.56 -3.48 -67.40
C LEU A 955 2.48 -3.08 -68.42
N THR A 956 2.34 -1.80 -68.79
CA THR A 956 1.23 -1.35 -69.66
C THR A 956 1.25 -2.06 -71.02
N ASP A 957 2.37 -2.01 -71.74
CA ASP A 957 2.49 -2.54 -73.10
C ASP A 957 2.31 -4.07 -73.15
N THR A 958 2.86 -4.78 -72.17
CA THR A 958 2.79 -6.25 -72.09
C THR A 958 1.40 -6.73 -71.68
N LYS A 959 0.70 -5.97 -70.82
CA LYS A 959 -0.69 -6.20 -70.46
C LYS A 959 -1.65 -5.97 -71.63
N GLU A 960 -1.46 -4.91 -72.42
CA GLU A 960 -2.26 -4.71 -73.64
C GLU A 960 -2.02 -5.83 -74.67
N MET A 961 -0.77 -6.25 -74.87
CA MET A 961 -0.46 -7.34 -75.79
C MET A 961 -1.04 -8.68 -75.32
N ALA A 962 -0.94 -8.98 -74.01
CA ALA A 962 -1.52 -10.19 -73.42
C ALA A 962 -3.05 -10.22 -73.56
N ALA A 963 -3.73 -9.11 -73.33
CA ALA A 963 -5.18 -9.00 -73.51
C ALA A 963 -5.59 -9.32 -74.96
N ARG A 964 -4.97 -8.68 -75.95
CA ARG A 964 -5.29 -8.90 -77.38
C ARG A 964 -5.05 -10.35 -77.84
N LEU A 965 -4.02 -11.01 -77.31
CA LEU A 965 -3.76 -12.43 -77.62
C LEU A 965 -4.77 -13.36 -76.93
N ASN A 966 -5.20 -13.03 -75.71
CA ASN A 966 -6.23 -13.75 -74.99
C ASN A 966 -7.60 -13.65 -75.68
N ASP A 967 -7.97 -12.47 -76.18
CA ASP A 967 -9.17 -12.26 -77.01
C ASP A 967 -9.10 -13.10 -78.31
N GLY A 968 -7.89 -13.26 -78.88
CA GLY A 968 -7.64 -14.14 -80.03
C GLY A 968 -7.82 -15.62 -79.71
N LEU A 969 -7.38 -16.07 -78.53
CA LEU A 969 -7.65 -17.44 -78.04
C LEU A 969 -9.13 -17.68 -77.78
N GLU A 970 -9.86 -16.69 -77.25
CA GLU A 970 -11.32 -16.78 -77.06
C GLU A 970 -12.04 -17.02 -78.39
N ALA A 971 -11.69 -16.27 -79.44
CA ALA A 971 -12.25 -16.44 -80.77
C ALA A 971 -11.93 -17.84 -81.34
N ALA A 972 -10.66 -18.27 -81.27
CA ALA A 972 -10.25 -19.59 -81.74
C ALA A 972 -10.95 -20.74 -81.00
N ALA A 973 -11.10 -20.63 -79.68
CA ALA A 973 -11.82 -21.62 -78.88
C ALA A 973 -13.31 -21.71 -79.26
N LYS A 974 -13.97 -20.56 -79.45
CA LYS A 974 -15.38 -20.51 -79.90
C LYS A 974 -15.57 -21.12 -81.29
N ASP A 975 -14.69 -20.82 -82.24
CA ASP A 975 -14.75 -21.37 -83.59
C ASP A 975 -14.52 -22.90 -83.60
N LEU A 976 -13.55 -23.39 -82.83
CA LEU A 976 -13.23 -24.81 -82.73
C LEU A 976 -14.32 -25.61 -82.00
N VAL A 977 -14.89 -25.09 -80.91
CA VAL A 977 -16.07 -25.70 -80.27
C VAL A 977 -17.25 -25.69 -81.25
N SER A 978 -17.52 -24.58 -81.95
CA SER A 978 -18.60 -24.49 -82.96
C SER A 978 -18.39 -25.40 -84.19
N TYR A 979 -17.16 -25.82 -84.48
CA TYR A 979 -16.88 -26.88 -85.46
C TYR A 979 -17.32 -28.24 -84.92
N VAL A 980 -16.90 -28.58 -83.70
CA VAL A 980 -17.21 -29.86 -83.06
C VAL A 980 -18.71 -30.01 -82.76
N GLU A 981 -19.40 -28.92 -82.42
CA GLU A 981 -20.87 -28.90 -82.30
C GLU A 981 -21.57 -29.40 -83.57
N ARG A 982 -21.03 -29.04 -84.73
CA ARG A 982 -21.55 -29.51 -86.02
C ARG A 982 -21.26 -30.98 -86.24
N GLU A 983 -20.06 -31.48 -85.90
CA GLU A 983 -19.77 -32.92 -86.03
C GLU A 983 -20.61 -33.79 -85.09
N VAL A 984 -20.85 -33.35 -83.85
CA VAL A 984 -21.78 -34.01 -82.92
C VAL A 984 -23.20 -34.03 -83.49
N ALA A 985 -23.67 -32.90 -84.04
CA ALA A 985 -24.99 -32.80 -84.67
C ALA A 985 -25.10 -33.64 -85.94
N ASP A 986 -24.05 -33.72 -86.75
CA ASP A 986 -23.98 -34.54 -87.97
C ASP A 986 -24.06 -36.02 -87.61
N VAL A 987 -23.30 -36.50 -86.61
CA VAL A 987 -23.41 -37.87 -86.09
C VAL A 987 -24.84 -38.14 -85.61
N ARG A 988 -25.43 -37.23 -84.84
CA ARG A 988 -26.84 -37.31 -84.40
C ARG A 988 -27.82 -37.41 -85.57
N SER A 989 -27.57 -36.68 -86.67
CA SER A 989 -28.42 -36.72 -87.87
C SER A 989 -28.39 -38.06 -88.61
N THR A 990 -27.31 -38.85 -88.48
CA THR A 990 -27.20 -40.21 -89.04
C THR A 990 -27.93 -41.29 -88.24
N GLY A 991 -28.70 -40.89 -87.22
CA GLY A 991 -29.41 -41.78 -86.30
C GLY A 991 -28.49 -42.48 -85.29
N LEU A 992 -27.28 -41.97 -85.09
CA LEU A 992 -26.40 -42.40 -84.00
C LEU A 992 -26.62 -41.53 -82.77
N ASP A 993 -26.56 -42.13 -81.59
CA ASP A 993 -26.44 -41.38 -80.33
C ASP A 993 -24.95 -41.04 -80.12
N PRO A 994 -24.55 -39.74 -80.13
CA PRO A 994 -23.17 -39.34 -79.89
C PRO A 994 -22.74 -39.47 -78.41
N GLY A 995 -23.66 -39.77 -77.49
CA GLY A 995 -23.35 -40.20 -76.13
C GLY A 995 -22.48 -39.22 -75.34
N ARG A 996 -21.30 -39.68 -74.89
CA ARG A 996 -20.39 -38.90 -74.03
C ARG A 996 -19.85 -37.63 -74.69
N ALA A 997 -19.87 -37.54 -76.02
CA ALA A 997 -19.43 -36.36 -76.76
C ALA A 997 -20.24 -35.11 -76.36
N GLU A 998 -21.54 -35.23 -76.12
CA GLU A 998 -22.41 -34.10 -75.76
C GLU A 998 -22.05 -33.50 -74.39
N VAL A 999 -21.63 -34.36 -73.44
CA VAL A 999 -21.22 -33.93 -72.09
C VAL A 999 -19.88 -33.21 -72.14
N VAL A 1000 -18.91 -33.74 -72.91
CA VAL A 1000 -17.60 -33.08 -73.09
C VAL A 1000 -17.76 -31.75 -73.84
N LEU A 1001 -18.70 -31.68 -74.79
CA LEU A 1001 -19.06 -30.44 -75.48
C LEU A 1001 -19.66 -29.39 -74.55
N LEU A 1002 -20.50 -29.79 -73.58
CA LEU A 1002 -20.99 -28.87 -72.54
C LEU A 1002 -19.83 -28.31 -71.71
N ASN A 1003 -18.91 -29.17 -71.26
CA ASN A 1003 -17.73 -28.76 -70.51
C ASN A 1003 -16.83 -27.80 -71.30
N ALA A 1004 -16.74 -27.96 -72.63
CA ALA A 1004 -15.99 -27.05 -73.50
C ALA A 1004 -16.63 -25.65 -73.55
N ARG A 1005 -17.97 -25.57 -73.56
CA ARG A 1005 -18.70 -24.28 -73.45
C ARG A 1005 -18.51 -23.63 -72.08
N GLU A 1006 -18.54 -24.41 -71.01
CA GLU A 1006 -18.26 -23.91 -69.65
C GLU A 1006 -16.82 -23.39 -69.52
N ALA A 1007 -15.84 -24.10 -70.09
CA ALA A 1007 -14.45 -23.64 -70.13
C ALA A 1007 -14.29 -22.31 -70.89
N ILE A 1008 -15.04 -22.08 -71.98
CA ILE A 1008 -15.07 -20.76 -72.66
C ILE A 1008 -15.65 -19.68 -71.73
N ASN A 1009 -16.77 -19.95 -71.06
CA ASN A 1009 -17.41 -18.98 -70.16
C ASN A 1009 -16.51 -18.62 -68.95
N ASP A 1010 -15.68 -19.56 -68.49
CA ASP A 1010 -14.71 -19.36 -67.41
C ASP A 1010 -13.40 -18.67 -67.87
N GLY A 1011 -13.25 -18.35 -69.16
CA GLY A 1011 -12.01 -17.81 -69.74
C GLY A 1011 -10.88 -18.84 -69.88
N ARG A 1012 -11.18 -20.14 -69.77
CA ARG A 1012 -10.23 -21.26 -69.89
C ARG A 1012 -10.12 -21.75 -71.34
N PHE A 1013 -9.78 -20.84 -72.24
CA PHE A 1013 -9.85 -21.05 -73.70
C PHE A 1013 -8.98 -22.21 -74.21
N VAL A 1014 -7.80 -22.43 -73.60
CA VAL A 1014 -6.92 -23.55 -73.97
C VAL A 1014 -7.55 -24.90 -73.65
N GLU A 1015 -8.24 -25.01 -72.51
CA GLU A 1015 -8.93 -26.25 -72.11
C GLU A 1015 -10.15 -26.52 -73.00
N ALA A 1016 -10.86 -25.47 -73.42
CA ALA A 1016 -11.91 -25.58 -74.44
C ALA A 1016 -11.39 -26.11 -75.78
N ILE A 1017 -10.17 -25.72 -76.19
CA ILE A 1017 -9.50 -26.22 -77.39
C ILE A 1017 -9.06 -27.69 -77.21
N GLU A 1018 -8.55 -28.07 -76.05
CA GLU A 1018 -8.18 -29.47 -75.75
C GLU A 1018 -9.40 -30.42 -75.83
N TYR A 1019 -10.58 -29.98 -75.37
CA TYR A 1019 -11.81 -30.79 -75.43
C TYR A 1019 -12.26 -31.15 -76.85
N LYS A 1020 -11.93 -30.35 -77.88
CA LYS A 1020 -12.24 -30.69 -79.28
C LYS A 1020 -11.75 -32.09 -79.65
N LYS A 1021 -10.48 -32.38 -79.36
CA LYS A 1021 -9.85 -33.66 -79.72
C LYS A 1021 -10.52 -34.83 -79.00
N VAL A 1022 -10.85 -34.64 -77.71
CA VAL A 1022 -11.54 -35.66 -76.91
C VAL A 1022 -12.92 -35.98 -77.49
N ILE A 1023 -13.62 -34.98 -78.04
CA ILE A 1023 -14.92 -35.20 -78.69
C ILE A 1023 -14.76 -35.91 -80.04
N GLU A 1024 -13.79 -35.50 -80.86
CA GLU A 1024 -13.47 -36.18 -82.13
C GLU A 1024 -13.17 -37.68 -81.92
N ASP A 1025 -12.32 -38.00 -80.93
CA ASP A 1025 -11.98 -39.39 -80.58
C ASP A 1025 -13.23 -40.22 -80.17
N ILE A 1026 -14.16 -39.64 -79.38
CA ILE A 1026 -15.41 -40.31 -78.95
C ILE A 1026 -16.37 -40.54 -80.13
N LEU A 1027 -16.49 -39.56 -81.04
CA LEU A 1027 -17.37 -39.69 -82.21
C LEU A 1027 -16.86 -40.76 -83.18
N ASP A 1028 -15.55 -40.88 -83.37
CA ASP A 1028 -14.96 -41.92 -84.21
C ASP A 1028 -15.08 -43.33 -83.60
N GLU A 1029 -14.95 -43.48 -82.28
CA GLU A 1029 -15.27 -44.73 -81.59
C GLU A 1029 -16.74 -45.13 -81.81
N THR A 1030 -17.67 -44.18 -81.65
CA THR A 1030 -19.11 -44.38 -81.84
C THR A 1030 -19.47 -44.81 -83.27
N ARG A 1031 -18.76 -44.30 -84.28
CA ARG A 1031 -18.92 -44.71 -85.69
C ARG A 1031 -18.52 -46.18 -85.91
N ARG A 1032 -17.35 -46.60 -85.39
CA ARG A 1032 -16.85 -47.99 -85.53
C ARG A 1032 -17.77 -49.01 -84.86
N ASP A 1033 -18.36 -48.64 -83.73
CA ASP A 1033 -19.32 -49.47 -82.99
C ASP A 1033 -20.57 -49.81 -83.83
N LYS A 1034 -21.06 -48.84 -84.63
CA LYS A 1034 -22.18 -49.04 -85.58
C LYS A 1034 -21.83 -50.04 -86.66
N GLU A 1035 -20.67 -49.87 -87.30
CA GLU A 1035 -20.19 -50.72 -88.38
C GLU A 1035 -20.03 -52.18 -87.91
N THR A 1036 -19.53 -52.34 -86.68
CA THR A 1036 -19.44 -53.66 -86.01
C THR A 1036 -20.80 -54.32 -85.83
N ARG A 1037 -21.82 -53.57 -85.39
CA ARG A 1037 -23.19 -54.11 -85.18
C ARG A 1037 -23.85 -54.51 -86.51
N VAL A 1038 -23.78 -53.65 -87.53
CA VAL A 1038 -24.34 -53.94 -88.86
C VAL A 1038 -23.69 -55.19 -89.46
N ALA A 1039 -22.38 -55.38 -89.28
CA ALA A 1039 -21.70 -56.59 -89.69
C ALA A 1039 -22.24 -57.84 -88.97
N ARG A 1040 -22.41 -57.80 -87.62
CA ARG A 1040 -22.97 -58.92 -86.85
C ARG A 1040 -24.39 -59.26 -87.29
N ASP A 1041 -25.27 -58.27 -87.43
CA ASP A 1041 -26.65 -58.49 -87.83
C ASP A 1041 -26.72 -59.21 -89.19
N SER A 1042 -25.90 -58.77 -90.17
CA SER A 1042 -25.83 -59.41 -91.49
C SER A 1042 -25.38 -60.88 -91.45
N LEU A 1043 -24.43 -61.23 -90.57
CA LEU A 1043 -24.02 -62.63 -90.38
C LEU A 1043 -25.08 -63.46 -89.64
N THR A 1044 -25.81 -62.89 -88.68
CA THR A 1044 -26.90 -63.63 -88.01
C THR A 1044 -28.05 -63.95 -88.95
N GLU A 1045 -28.39 -63.07 -89.90
CA GLU A 1045 -29.39 -63.36 -90.93
C GLU A 1045 -28.91 -64.49 -91.87
N LEU A 1046 -27.63 -64.47 -92.25
CA LEU A 1046 -27.02 -65.54 -93.05
C LEU A 1046 -26.97 -66.87 -92.28
N ARG A 1047 -26.66 -66.85 -90.99
CA ARG A 1047 -26.67 -68.02 -90.11
C ARG A 1047 -28.06 -68.67 -90.06
N ALA A 1048 -29.11 -67.86 -89.89
CA ALA A 1048 -30.49 -68.34 -89.92
C ALA A 1048 -30.85 -68.99 -91.27
N LYS A 1049 -30.36 -68.45 -92.40
CA LYS A 1049 -30.53 -69.05 -93.74
C LYS A 1049 -29.78 -70.38 -93.88
N VAL A 1050 -28.53 -70.45 -93.43
CA VAL A 1050 -27.72 -71.70 -93.40
C VAL A 1050 -28.44 -72.78 -92.60
N GLU A 1051 -28.88 -72.48 -91.37
CA GLU A 1051 -29.57 -73.43 -90.49
C GLU A 1051 -30.95 -73.87 -91.04
N ALA A 1052 -31.70 -72.98 -91.68
CA ALA A 1052 -32.96 -73.32 -92.31
C ALA A 1052 -32.76 -74.32 -93.46
N HIS A 1053 -31.80 -74.07 -94.35
CA HIS A 1053 -31.51 -74.98 -95.47
C HIS A 1053 -30.87 -76.31 -95.02
N ALA A 1054 -30.10 -76.33 -93.94
CA ALA A 1054 -29.64 -77.56 -93.30
C ALA A 1054 -30.81 -78.47 -92.86
N LYS A 1055 -31.84 -77.89 -92.21
CA LYS A 1055 -33.02 -78.62 -91.73
C LYS A 1055 -33.87 -79.23 -92.86
N PHE A 1056 -33.85 -78.63 -94.05
CA PHE A 1056 -34.50 -79.18 -95.24
C PHE A 1056 -33.66 -80.28 -95.95
N GLY A 1057 -32.43 -80.57 -95.49
CA GLY A 1057 -31.59 -81.64 -96.03
C GLY A 1057 -30.65 -81.22 -97.16
N ALA A 1058 -30.35 -79.92 -97.31
CA ALA A 1058 -29.28 -79.46 -98.18
C ALA A 1058 -27.90 -79.59 -97.51
N ASP A 1059 -26.85 -79.93 -98.28
CA ASP A 1059 -25.48 -79.96 -97.75
C ASP A 1059 -24.91 -78.53 -97.68
N VAL A 1060 -24.88 -77.97 -96.47
CA VAL A 1060 -24.46 -76.59 -96.20
C VAL A 1060 -23.10 -76.49 -95.47
N ARG A 1061 -22.29 -77.55 -95.50
CA ARG A 1061 -21.02 -77.60 -94.76
C ARG A 1061 -20.07 -76.46 -95.11
N THR A 1062 -19.82 -76.21 -96.41
CA THR A 1062 -18.96 -75.12 -96.88
C THR A 1062 -19.46 -73.75 -96.40
N ALA A 1063 -20.75 -73.47 -96.55
CA ALA A 1063 -21.37 -72.24 -96.07
C ALA A 1063 -21.19 -72.05 -94.54
N SER A 1064 -21.31 -73.13 -93.75
CA SER A 1064 -21.13 -73.07 -92.29
C SER A 1064 -19.68 -72.81 -91.86
N GLU A 1065 -18.68 -73.34 -92.57
CA GLU A 1065 -17.26 -73.07 -92.29
C GLU A 1065 -16.88 -71.62 -92.64
N ILE A 1066 -17.41 -71.09 -93.74
CA ILE A 1066 -17.17 -69.70 -94.15
C ILE A 1066 -17.85 -68.73 -93.17
N LEU A 1067 -19.06 -69.06 -92.69
CA LEU A 1067 -19.76 -68.29 -91.65
C LEU A 1067 -18.97 -68.24 -90.34
N ALA A 1068 -18.46 -69.37 -89.85
CA ALA A 1068 -17.67 -69.41 -88.62
C ALA A 1068 -16.38 -68.57 -88.69
N ARG A 1069 -15.75 -68.49 -89.87
CA ARG A 1069 -14.58 -67.58 -90.09
C ARG A 1069 -15.00 -66.11 -90.10
N ALA A 1070 -16.14 -65.79 -90.71
CA ALA A 1070 -16.65 -64.42 -90.75
C ALA A 1070 -17.03 -63.92 -89.34
N GLU A 1071 -17.65 -64.76 -88.51
CA GLU A 1071 -17.95 -64.46 -87.10
C GLU A 1071 -16.65 -64.16 -86.32
N ALA A 1072 -15.61 -65.00 -86.46
CA ALA A 1072 -14.32 -64.79 -85.80
C ALA A 1072 -13.59 -63.49 -86.21
N MET A 1073 -13.72 -63.04 -87.47
CA MET A 1073 -13.12 -61.77 -87.94
C MET A 1073 -13.83 -60.55 -87.35
N ILE A 1074 -15.15 -60.61 -87.11
CA ILE A 1074 -15.85 -59.52 -86.39
C ILE A 1074 -15.35 -59.44 -84.94
N ASP A 1075 -15.20 -60.58 -84.27
CA ASP A 1075 -14.72 -60.60 -82.89
C ASP A 1075 -13.24 -60.18 -82.75
N ALA A 1076 -12.46 -60.25 -83.83
CA ALA A 1076 -11.13 -59.65 -83.95
C ALA A 1076 -11.13 -58.15 -84.36
N GLY A 1077 -12.28 -57.59 -84.75
CA GLY A 1077 -12.42 -56.19 -85.20
C GLY A 1077 -12.10 -55.92 -86.67
N GLU A 1078 -11.88 -56.95 -87.50
CA GLU A 1078 -11.39 -56.83 -88.88
C GLU A 1078 -12.52 -56.63 -89.91
N LEU A 1079 -13.41 -55.66 -89.67
CA LEU A 1079 -14.69 -55.48 -90.38
C LEU A 1079 -14.60 -55.38 -91.91
N HIS A 1080 -13.47 -54.91 -92.45
CA HIS A 1080 -13.28 -54.63 -93.88
C HIS A 1080 -13.45 -55.85 -94.81
N GLU A 1081 -13.12 -57.07 -94.38
CA GLU A 1081 -13.29 -58.27 -95.22
C GLU A 1081 -14.67 -58.93 -95.06
N VAL A 1082 -15.38 -58.64 -93.97
CA VAL A 1082 -16.61 -59.36 -93.56
C VAL A 1082 -17.70 -59.29 -94.62
N GLY A 1083 -17.87 -58.16 -95.31
CA GLY A 1083 -18.82 -58.01 -96.41
C GLY A 1083 -18.54 -58.94 -97.60
N GLY A 1084 -17.27 -59.27 -97.86
CA GLY A 1084 -16.87 -60.23 -98.89
C GLY A 1084 -17.23 -61.67 -98.50
N TYR A 1085 -17.04 -62.02 -97.22
CA TYR A 1085 -17.46 -63.33 -96.70
C TYR A 1085 -18.98 -63.47 -96.65
N ALA A 1086 -19.71 -62.46 -96.19
CA ALA A 1086 -21.17 -62.43 -96.17
C ALA A 1086 -21.78 -62.75 -97.54
N LYS A 1087 -21.23 -62.16 -98.62
CA LYS A 1087 -21.66 -62.45 -99.98
C LYS A 1087 -21.38 -63.91 -100.39
N ARG A 1088 -20.17 -64.42 -100.12
CA ARG A 1088 -19.80 -65.81 -100.42
C ARG A 1088 -20.68 -66.83 -99.68
N ILE A 1089 -21.04 -66.57 -98.42
CA ILE A 1089 -21.95 -67.42 -97.64
C ILE A 1089 -23.32 -67.50 -98.32
N SER A 1090 -23.86 -66.36 -98.77
CA SER A 1090 -25.14 -66.34 -99.50
C SER A 1090 -25.09 -67.14 -100.81
N GLU A 1091 -24.00 -67.00 -101.58
CA GLU A 1091 -23.82 -67.70 -102.86
C GLU A 1091 -23.71 -69.22 -102.67
N GLU A 1092 -22.99 -69.69 -101.63
CA GLU A 1092 -22.88 -71.11 -101.26
C GLU A 1092 -24.21 -71.69 -100.76
N VAL A 1093 -24.98 -70.94 -99.96
CA VAL A 1093 -26.33 -71.36 -99.50
C VAL A 1093 -27.28 -71.52 -100.69
N ASP A 1094 -27.28 -70.59 -101.64
CA ASP A 1094 -28.09 -70.69 -102.86
C ASP A 1094 -27.66 -71.85 -103.77
N LEU A 1095 -26.36 -72.19 -103.80
CA LEU A 1095 -25.85 -73.35 -104.52
C LEU A 1095 -26.33 -74.66 -103.87
N ALA A 1096 -26.16 -74.81 -102.56
CA ALA A 1096 -26.63 -75.96 -101.77
C ALA A 1096 -28.15 -76.17 -101.88
N ARG A 1097 -28.93 -75.07 -101.91
CA ARG A 1097 -30.37 -75.11 -102.15
C ARG A 1097 -30.71 -75.64 -103.55
N ARG A 1098 -30.00 -75.19 -104.60
CA ARG A 1098 -30.25 -75.63 -105.98
C ARG A 1098 -29.89 -77.10 -106.19
N THR A 1099 -28.78 -77.58 -105.63
CA THR A 1099 -28.38 -79.00 -105.74
C THR A 1099 -29.37 -79.91 -105.01
N HIS A 1100 -29.84 -79.52 -103.82
CA HIS A 1100 -30.89 -80.25 -103.10
C HIS A 1100 -32.22 -80.29 -103.87
N LEU A 1101 -32.70 -79.13 -104.38
CA LEU A 1101 -33.94 -79.10 -105.18
C LEU A 1101 -33.81 -79.91 -106.48
N GLY A 1102 -32.66 -79.89 -107.14
CA GLY A 1102 -32.38 -80.72 -108.32
C GLY A 1102 -32.40 -82.22 -108.01
N SER A 1103 -31.86 -82.63 -106.86
CA SER A 1103 -31.94 -84.01 -106.34
C SER A 1103 -33.40 -84.42 -106.09
N VAL A 1104 -34.18 -83.58 -105.41
CA VAL A 1104 -35.61 -83.83 -105.13
C VAL A 1104 -36.41 -83.96 -106.43
N VAL A 1105 -36.26 -83.03 -107.39
CA VAL A 1105 -36.92 -83.11 -108.70
C VAL A 1105 -36.49 -84.37 -109.48
N GLY A 1106 -35.20 -84.71 -109.46
CA GLY A 1106 -34.68 -85.94 -110.06
C GLY A 1106 -35.29 -87.21 -109.47
N SER A 1107 -35.59 -87.22 -108.16
CA SER A 1107 -36.25 -88.34 -107.49
C SER A 1107 -37.72 -88.53 -107.91
N PHE A 1108 -38.39 -87.49 -108.41
CA PHE A 1108 -39.73 -87.58 -108.99
C PHE A 1108 -39.74 -87.95 -110.48
N SER A 1109 -38.60 -87.89 -111.17
CA SER A 1109 -38.51 -88.16 -112.62
C SER A 1109 -39.10 -89.53 -113.04
N PRO A 1110 -38.88 -90.64 -112.31
CA PRO A 1110 -39.52 -91.92 -112.65
C PRO A 1110 -41.05 -91.91 -112.52
N MET A 1111 -41.58 -91.13 -111.57
CA MET A 1111 -43.04 -91.01 -111.35
C MET A 1111 -43.72 -90.08 -112.38
N ILE A 1112 -42.95 -89.30 -113.13
CA ILE A 1112 -43.46 -88.40 -114.18
C ILE A 1112 -43.44 -89.09 -115.56
N GLU A 1113 -42.63 -90.13 -115.74
CA GLU A 1113 -42.52 -90.88 -117.01
C GLU A 1113 -43.46 -92.10 -117.11
N GLU A 1114 -44.01 -92.62 -116.00
CA GLU A 1114 -44.97 -93.74 -116.02
C GLU A 1114 -46.47 -93.37 -115.85
N GLY A 1115 -46.78 -92.15 -115.38
CA GLY A 1115 -48.15 -91.60 -115.27
C GLY A 1115 -48.70 -91.41 -113.86
#